data_AF-A0AA36XJ71-F1
#
_entry.id   AF-A0AA36XJ71-F1
#
_cell.length_a   1.000
_cell.length_b   1.000
_cell.length_c   1.000
_cell.angle_alpha   90.00
_cell.angle_beta   90.00
_cell.angle_gamma   90.00
#
_symmetry.space_group_name_H-M   'P 1'
#
loop_
_entity.id
_entity.type
_entity.pdbx_description
1 polymer ?
#
loop_
_entity_poly.entity_id
_entity_poly.type
_entity_poly.pdbx_seq_one_letter_code
_entity_poly.pdbx_strand_id
1 'polypeptide(L)'
;MRKNKAVSNISYPSDRKGFIYALARRESSADLNQNDLVNSKSLRVKNKQGYIGLFQYGEGALIDIGYKTKEGNWTGKNGAVSQEAFRSSREIQMAAINLSIDLWCKRLRAGGFNEYYGKIVKGVEITESGCIAGCHLVGSGGLASFLDMPGNHKINKKTGKRHSEFDGNKTHISEYLDLFAGYDLETCCKRKIRVKLQDADGLVLKDKTVKIFSSYNGKHLNSKFEVTHKTDKDGELPVIVRHPGAEIILEIDGRKSETISQKADQVQPYKIIASDMKVSAPLAAKGTPEPKKQDEMEQQPQQPSSDAENNASKDVNFHLSLLEGDTKKPISNVKFTLVYKGKPKQYITNTQGIKENIIAEIGQTIQVCMAGEGKLQPITSFTVTESLRDTVVKVSLPVHTFTITVVDTKGKAVSNTEFSIFYRQREKSKKTDHEGRLKVKALVGFVYGFGNKGKPLLHLRCLQSVSIRQITVNQTAIQNAQSALGTNSITAVAEMVKQAASSVVGQVLKPKNNTAQNKPHKQPSKQTDKQASKQPEKPRQSEPIKQMNTHTEKNGNPLTMVGEERKSEADKTQRKGLLPSGVEWVKKFPNDNSIEALRDPFKSNLKAFLAALKEAGVSVHINAVYRPPQRSYLMYYANFIAAGGNPNTVPSFKSYKEAKNAEDVNIDWTCGGNIRLARANAQKMKNAYGIGDNPVGRPYRSNHNKRQAIDMKLFPQWGIGKTVKNASGQPVVIKSKRDIIEVGKTYKVFHWDITPKKRRDNPHWSATGN
;
A
#
# COMPACT_ATOMS: atom_id res chain seq x y z
N MET A 1 5.14 8.24 32.20
CA MET A 1 4.14 8.52 31.15
C MET A 1 3.11 9.50 31.67
N ARG A 2 3.17 10.72 31.14
CA ARG A 2 2.14 11.75 31.22
C ARG A 2 0.74 11.21 30.91
N LYS A 3 -0.26 11.78 31.58
CA LYS A 3 -1.68 11.62 31.25
C LYS A 3 -2.26 12.99 30.87
N ASN A 4 -3.19 13.01 29.93
CA ASN A 4 -3.90 14.22 29.52
C ASN A 4 -5.23 14.39 30.27
N LYS A 5 -5.96 15.49 29.96
CA LYS A 5 -7.27 15.82 30.54
C LYS A 5 -8.21 14.62 30.53
N ALA A 6 -8.93 14.43 31.63
CA ALA A 6 -9.83 13.28 31.80
C ALA A 6 -11.04 13.39 30.87
N VAL A 7 -11.32 12.34 30.10
CA VAL A 7 -12.55 12.23 29.31
C VAL A 7 -13.54 11.38 30.09
N SER A 8 -14.62 11.99 30.57
CA SER A 8 -15.63 11.33 31.42
C SER A 8 -14.98 10.58 32.59
N ASN A 9 -14.19 11.32 33.37
CA ASN A 9 -13.44 10.90 34.57
C ASN A 9 -12.30 9.88 34.34
N ILE A 10 -11.94 9.57 33.09
CA ILE A 10 -10.83 8.66 32.76
C ILE A 10 -9.72 9.45 32.04
N SER A 11 -8.51 9.46 32.62
CA SER A 11 -7.31 10.03 31.99
C SER A 11 -6.46 8.95 31.31
N TYR A 12 -6.13 9.18 30.04
CA TYR A 12 -5.38 8.26 29.18
C TYR A 12 -3.92 8.69 29.04
N PRO A 13 -2.99 7.76 28.70
CA PRO A 13 -1.59 8.11 28.39
C PRO A 13 -1.50 9.13 27.27
N SER A 14 -0.54 10.06 27.31
CA SER A 14 -0.37 11.11 26.30
C SER A 14 0.18 10.61 24.94
N ASP A 15 -0.02 9.34 24.59
CA ASP A 15 0.41 8.71 23.33
C ASP A 15 -0.75 8.56 22.32
N ARG A 16 -0.48 8.03 21.13
CA ARG A 16 -1.48 7.87 20.07
C ARG A 16 -2.59 6.90 20.46
N LYS A 17 -2.27 5.86 21.24
CA LYS A 17 -3.25 4.89 21.73
C LYS A 17 -4.22 5.58 22.70
N GLY A 18 -3.70 6.37 23.63
CA GLY A 18 -4.48 7.15 24.58
C GLY A 18 -5.37 8.20 23.90
N PHE A 19 -4.89 8.88 22.86
CA PHE A 19 -5.73 9.78 22.04
C PHE A 19 -6.95 9.03 21.45
N ILE A 20 -6.71 7.86 20.86
CA ILE A 20 -7.79 7.05 20.28
C ILE A 20 -8.76 6.58 21.36
N TYR A 21 -8.26 6.18 22.55
CA TYR A 21 -9.11 5.69 23.63
C TYR A 21 -9.96 6.80 24.23
N ALA A 22 -9.37 7.98 24.45
CA ALA A 22 -10.07 9.20 24.85
C ALA A 22 -11.14 9.59 23.83
N LEU A 23 -10.85 9.48 22.53
CA LEU A 23 -11.81 9.82 21.48
C LEU A 23 -12.99 8.84 21.46
N ALA A 24 -12.74 7.53 21.53
CA ALA A 24 -13.81 6.53 21.64
C ALA A 24 -14.71 6.77 22.86
N ARG A 25 -14.12 7.19 23.99
CA ARG A 25 -14.85 7.54 25.21
C ARG A 25 -15.71 8.78 25.05
N ARG A 26 -15.24 9.82 24.36
CA ARG A 26 -16.04 11.03 24.07
C ARG A 26 -17.17 10.75 23.06
N GLU A 27 -16.87 10.02 21.98
CA GLU A 27 -17.80 9.79 20.87
C GLU A 27 -18.90 8.76 21.17
N SER A 28 -18.60 7.73 21.96
CA SER A 28 -19.52 6.59 22.16
C SER A 28 -19.60 6.07 23.60
N SER A 29 -19.00 6.77 24.56
CA SER A 29 -18.83 6.33 25.94
C SER A 29 -18.02 5.03 26.12
N ALA A 30 -17.34 4.53 25.08
CA ALA A 30 -16.54 3.31 25.17
C ALA A 30 -15.32 3.47 26.10
N ASP A 31 -15.07 2.51 26.97
CA ASP A 31 -13.78 2.38 27.66
C ASP A 31 -12.95 1.29 26.97
N LEU A 32 -12.06 1.71 26.08
CA LEU A 32 -11.20 0.81 25.34
C LEU A 32 -10.09 0.16 26.18
N ASN A 33 -9.98 0.43 27.48
CA ASN A 33 -9.19 -0.43 28.37
C ASN A 33 -9.92 -1.76 28.67
N GLN A 34 -11.26 -1.77 28.54
CA GLN A 34 -12.08 -2.97 28.72
C GLN A 34 -12.18 -3.81 27.44
N ASN A 35 -12.71 -5.01 27.60
CA ASN A 35 -13.02 -5.94 26.52
C ASN A 35 -14.25 -5.50 25.69
N ASP A 36 -14.52 -6.27 24.63
CA ASP A 36 -15.56 -5.94 23.65
C ASP A 36 -16.98 -6.32 24.11
N LEU A 37 -17.11 -7.10 25.19
CA LEU A 37 -18.40 -7.39 25.82
C LEU A 37 -18.92 -6.15 26.55
N VAL A 38 -18.08 -5.50 27.34
CA VAL A 38 -18.37 -4.21 28.01
C VAL A 38 -18.67 -3.13 26.97
N ASN A 39 -17.87 -3.06 25.90
CA ASN A 39 -18.02 -2.06 24.84
C ASN A 39 -19.04 -2.45 23.76
N SER A 40 -19.81 -3.54 23.93
CA SER A 40 -20.65 -4.13 22.88
C SER A 40 -21.71 -3.17 22.33
N LYS A 41 -22.31 -2.33 23.19
CA LYS A 41 -23.25 -1.26 22.81
C LYS A 41 -22.56 -0.16 22.00
N SER A 42 -21.40 0.31 22.45
CA SER A 42 -20.61 1.38 21.81
C SER A 42 -19.96 0.95 20.51
N LEU A 43 -19.57 -0.31 20.37
CA LEU A 43 -19.11 -0.88 19.10
C LEU A 43 -20.20 -0.80 18.03
N ARG A 44 -21.43 -1.15 18.42
CA ARG A 44 -22.59 -1.25 17.54
C ARG A 44 -23.48 -0.02 17.51
N VAL A 45 -23.18 1.08 18.21
CA VAL A 45 -24.09 2.25 18.24
C VAL A 45 -24.25 2.88 16.85
N LYS A 46 -25.45 3.42 16.58
CA LYS A 46 -25.73 4.33 15.47
C LYS A 46 -26.58 5.47 16.02
N ASN A 47 -26.15 6.73 15.88
CA ASN A 47 -26.92 7.87 16.36
C ASN A 47 -28.05 8.26 15.39
N LYS A 48 -28.92 9.20 15.79
CA LYS A 48 -30.08 9.65 15.00
C LYS A 48 -29.67 10.26 13.65
N GLN A 49 -28.50 10.89 13.60
CA GLN A 49 -27.92 11.52 12.42
C GLN A 49 -27.15 10.51 11.52
N GLY A 50 -27.13 9.23 11.90
CA GLY A 50 -26.63 8.13 11.08
C GLY A 50 -25.16 7.77 11.26
N TYR A 51 -24.42 8.42 12.16
CA TYR A 51 -23.02 8.14 12.45
C TYR A 51 -22.88 6.83 13.25
N ILE A 52 -21.81 6.06 13.01
CA ILE A 52 -21.71 4.66 13.49
C ILE A 52 -20.46 4.33 14.32
N GLY A 53 -20.63 3.50 15.34
CA GLY A 53 -19.58 2.84 16.12
C GLY A 53 -18.83 3.73 17.11
N LEU A 54 -17.70 3.21 17.58
CA LEU A 54 -16.85 3.75 18.65
C LEU A 54 -16.46 5.22 18.44
N PHE A 55 -16.26 5.61 17.19
CA PHE A 55 -15.77 6.93 16.76
C PHE A 55 -16.79 7.67 15.92
N GLN A 56 -18.09 7.36 16.08
CA GLN A 56 -19.22 7.97 15.38
C GLN A 56 -18.88 8.33 13.92
N TYR A 57 -18.62 7.32 13.08
CA TYR A 57 -18.21 7.56 11.70
C TYR A 57 -19.38 7.97 10.81
N GLY A 58 -19.27 9.14 10.19
CA GLY A 58 -20.16 9.58 9.10
C GLY A 58 -19.73 9.03 7.74
N GLU A 59 -20.66 8.99 6.79
CA GLU A 59 -20.42 8.46 5.45
C GLU A 59 -19.27 9.15 4.70
N GLY A 60 -19.24 10.48 4.68
CA GLY A 60 -18.16 11.25 4.04
C GLY A 60 -16.77 10.90 4.60
N ALA A 61 -16.67 10.71 5.93
CA ALA A 61 -15.42 10.30 6.56
C ALA A 61 -15.01 8.87 6.14
N LEU A 62 -15.96 7.93 6.05
CA LEU A 62 -15.70 6.57 5.56
C LEU A 62 -15.30 6.54 4.08
N ILE A 63 -15.82 7.46 3.25
CA ILE A 63 -15.39 7.64 1.85
C ILE A 63 -13.94 8.13 1.81
N ASP A 64 -13.62 9.16 2.61
CA ASP A 64 -12.28 9.76 2.70
C ASP A 64 -11.17 8.75 3.05
N ILE A 65 -11.45 7.81 3.95
CA ILE A 65 -10.53 6.71 4.29
C ILE A 65 -10.75 5.43 3.44
N GLY A 66 -11.59 5.48 2.40
CA GLY A 66 -11.76 4.41 1.40
C GLY A 66 -12.48 3.15 1.88
N TYR A 67 -13.31 3.28 2.92
CA TYR A 67 -14.23 2.23 3.40
C TYR A 67 -15.55 2.21 2.63
N LYS A 68 -15.97 3.37 2.07
CA LYS A 68 -17.10 3.48 1.16
C LYS A 68 -16.69 4.14 -0.17
N THR A 69 -17.42 3.89 -1.25
CA THR A 69 -17.30 4.63 -2.52
C THR A 69 -18.13 5.91 -2.47
N LYS A 70 -17.96 6.83 -3.45
CA LYS A 70 -18.72 8.09 -3.49
C LYS A 70 -20.24 7.89 -3.60
N GLU A 71 -20.64 6.74 -4.14
CA GLU A 71 -22.02 6.27 -4.31
C GLU A 71 -22.54 5.55 -3.06
N GLY A 72 -21.76 5.51 -1.98
CA GLY A 72 -22.15 4.92 -0.71
C GLY A 72 -22.04 3.40 -0.60
N ASN A 73 -21.33 2.74 -1.52
CA ASN A 73 -21.12 1.29 -1.48
C ASN A 73 -19.92 0.92 -0.59
N TRP A 74 -20.02 -0.15 0.21
CA TRP A 74 -18.91 -0.64 1.02
C TRP A 74 -17.81 -1.28 0.16
N THR A 75 -16.55 -0.96 0.44
CA THR A 75 -15.41 -1.39 -0.40
C THR A 75 -14.81 -2.74 0.01
N GLY A 76 -15.23 -3.31 1.15
CA GLY A 76 -14.58 -4.47 1.75
C GLY A 76 -13.23 -4.15 2.43
N LYS A 77 -12.87 -2.87 2.57
CA LYS A 77 -11.60 -2.46 3.20
C LYS A 77 -11.53 -2.99 4.63
N ASN A 78 -10.43 -3.67 4.95
CA ASN A 78 -10.17 -4.33 6.23
C ASN A 78 -11.26 -5.31 6.70
N GLY A 79 -12.10 -5.83 5.79
CA GLY A 79 -13.23 -6.72 6.13
C GLY A 79 -14.59 -6.00 6.27
N ALA A 80 -14.63 -4.66 6.14
CA ALA A 80 -15.87 -3.90 6.16
C ALA A 80 -16.63 -4.03 4.81
N VAL A 81 -17.29 -5.18 4.63
CA VAL A 81 -18.15 -5.47 3.48
C VAL A 81 -19.58 -4.92 3.64
N SER A 82 -19.95 -4.53 4.86
CA SER A 82 -21.25 -3.93 5.20
C SER A 82 -21.13 -3.01 6.42
N GLN A 83 -22.17 -2.22 6.67
CA GLN A 83 -22.27 -1.38 7.88
C GLN A 83 -22.28 -2.24 9.14
N GLU A 84 -22.86 -3.44 9.09
CA GLU A 84 -22.88 -4.37 10.22
C GLU A 84 -21.48 -4.96 10.48
N ALA A 85 -20.77 -5.39 9.44
CA ALA A 85 -19.39 -5.86 9.57
C ALA A 85 -18.47 -4.78 10.18
N PHE A 86 -18.68 -3.51 9.84
CA PHE A 86 -17.97 -2.38 10.45
C PHE A 86 -18.36 -2.18 11.93
N ARG A 87 -19.66 -2.20 12.25
CA ARG A 87 -20.19 -2.00 13.62
C ARG A 87 -19.90 -3.17 14.57
N SER A 88 -19.67 -4.37 14.05
CA SER A 88 -19.44 -5.58 14.85
C SER A 88 -17.96 -6.01 14.99
N SER A 89 -16.99 -5.19 14.57
CA SER A 89 -15.56 -5.41 14.86
C SER A 89 -14.86 -4.15 15.35
N ARG A 90 -14.26 -4.25 16.54
CA ARG A 90 -13.37 -3.24 17.10
C ARG A 90 -12.14 -3.03 16.25
N GLU A 91 -11.54 -4.09 15.72
CA GLU A 91 -10.33 -4.04 14.91
C GLU A 91 -10.53 -3.24 13.62
N ILE A 92 -11.70 -3.38 12.98
CA ILE A 92 -12.07 -2.61 11.80
C ILE A 92 -12.15 -1.11 12.11
N GLN A 93 -12.80 -0.75 13.23
CA GLN A 93 -12.95 0.65 13.64
C GLN A 93 -11.61 1.25 14.14
N MET A 94 -10.79 0.48 14.84
CA MET A 94 -9.42 0.85 15.23
C MET A 94 -8.51 1.08 14.01
N ALA A 95 -8.67 0.30 12.94
CA ALA A 95 -7.95 0.52 11.69
C ALA A 95 -8.49 1.76 10.95
N ALA A 96 -9.79 2.04 11.03
CA ALA A 96 -10.40 3.24 10.46
C ALA A 96 -9.86 4.53 11.10
N ILE A 97 -9.86 4.62 12.44
CA ILE A 97 -9.39 5.84 13.14
C ILE A 97 -7.91 6.14 12.91
N ASN A 98 -7.05 5.10 12.85
CA ASN A 98 -5.65 5.29 12.48
C ASN A 98 -5.48 5.87 11.08
N LEU A 99 -6.27 5.42 10.11
CA LEU A 99 -6.28 5.99 8.76
C LEU A 99 -6.81 7.42 8.73
N SER A 100 -7.81 7.76 9.54
CA SER A 100 -8.34 9.13 9.66
C SER A 100 -7.31 10.08 10.27
N ILE A 101 -6.62 9.67 11.34
CA ILE A 101 -5.53 10.46 11.94
C ILE A 101 -4.44 10.73 10.88
N ASP A 102 -3.93 9.69 10.22
CA ASP A 102 -2.87 9.84 9.20
C ASP A 102 -3.30 10.70 8.00
N LEU A 103 -4.58 10.66 7.63
CA LEU A 103 -5.15 11.49 6.58
C LEU A 103 -5.23 12.96 7.00
N TRP A 104 -5.76 13.24 8.20
CA TRP A 104 -5.88 14.60 8.71
C TRP A 104 -4.51 15.22 8.98
N CYS A 105 -3.55 14.47 9.52
CA CYS A 105 -2.15 14.89 9.67
C CYS A 105 -1.57 15.44 8.36
N LYS A 106 -1.80 14.76 7.23
CA LYS A 106 -1.36 15.19 5.90
C LYS A 106 -2.14 16.42 5.42
N ARG A 107 -3.47 16.42 5.55
CA ARG A 107 -4.35 17.52 5.12
C ARG A 107 -4.07 18.82 5.86
N LEU A 108 -3.89 18.76 7.19
CA LEU A 108 -3.64 19.94 8.02
C LEU A 108 -2.29 20.60 7.70
N ARG A 109 -1.24 19.80 7.47
CA ARG A 109 0.05 20.34 6.98
C ARG A 109 -0.07 20.94 5.58
N ALA A 110 -0.73 20.24 4.64
CA ALA A 110 -0.91 20.74 3.28
C ALA A 110 -1.76 22.03 3.22
N GLY A 111 -2.67 22.22 4.17
CA GLY A 111 -3.51 23.41 4.31
C GLY A 111 -2.93 24.54 5.19
N GLY A 112 -1.71 24.40 5.72
CA GLY A 112 -1.07 25.44 6.56
C GLY A 112 -1.58 25.57 7.99
N PHE A 113 -2.44 24.65 8.47
CA PHE A 113 -2.98 24.69 9.84
C PHE A 113 -1.88 24.55 10.92
N ASN A 114 -0.74 23.97 10.56
CA ASN A 114 0.43 23.80 11.41
C ASN A 114 1.17 25.10 11.74
N GLU A 115 0.81 26.23 11.11
CA GLU A 115 1.25 27.57 11.54
C GLU A 115 0.61 27.95 12.89
N TYR A 116 -0.64 27.54 13.14
CA TYR A 116 -1.34 27.89 14.37
C TYR A 116 -0.88 27.09 15.61
N TYR A 117 -0.08 26.03 15.43
CA TYR A 117 0.28 25.13 16.51
C TYR A 117 1.10 25.84 17.59
N GLY A 118 0.56 25.86 18.81
CA GLY A 118 1.07 26.55 19.99
C GLY A 118 0.39 27.87 20.31
N LYS A 119 -0.38 28.46 19.39
CA LYS A 119 -1.07 29.73 19.65
C LYS A 119 -2.25 29.52 20.58
N ILE A 120 -2.54 30.50 21.44
CA ILE A 120 -3.86 30.65 22.05
C ILE A 120 -4.79 31.30 21.01
N VAL A 121 -5.88 30.63 20.66
CA VAL A 121 -6.95 31.18 19.80
C VAL A 121 -8.27 31.03 20.54
N LYS A 122 -8.99 32.16 20.72
CA LYS A 122 -10.24 32.23 21.50
C LYS A 122 -10.14 31.51 22.87
N GLY A 123 -9.01 31.67 23.55
CA GLY A 123 -8.75 31.07 24.88
C GLY A 123 -8.23 29.63 24.90
N VAL A 124 -8.04 28.96 23.76
CA VAL A 124 -7.57 27.56 23.70
C VAL A 124 -6.20 27.44 23.02
N GLU A 125 -5.26 26.66 23.58
CA GLU A 125 -4.02 26.33 22.88
C GLU A 125 -4.30 25.38 21.71
N ILE A 126 -3.94 25.83 20.51
CA ILE A 126 -4.03 25.05 19.30
C ILE A 126 -2.90 24.02 19.26
N THR A 127 -3.22 22.74 19.33
CA THR A 127 -2.24 21.64 19.30
C THR A 127 -2.47 20.71 18.11
N GLU A 128 -1.46 19.91 17.75
CA GLU A 128 -1.59 18.94 16.65
C GLU A 128 -2.75 17.96 16.92
N SER A 129 -2.80 17.37 18.11
CA SER A 129 -3.84 16.43 18.52
C SER A 129 -5.21 17.09 18.71
N GLY A 130 -5.27 18.28 19.29
CA GLY A 130 -6.50 19.07 19.36
C GLY A 130 -7.08 19.34 17.97
N CYS A 131 -6.26 19.79 17.00
CA CYS A 131 -6.71 20.04 15.62
C CYS A 131 -7.22 18.78 14.90
N ILE A 132 -6.62 17.62 15.15
CA ILE A 132 -7.11 16.34 14.60
C ILE A 132 -8.48 15.99 15.19
N ALA A 133 -8.70 16.22 16.48
CA ALA A 133 -9.99 16.02 17.14
C ALA A 133 -11.05 17.06 16.67
N GLY A 134 -10.70 18.32 16.54
CA GLY A 134 -11.59 19.36 15.98
C GLY A 134 -12.01 19.06 14.53
N CYS A 135 -11.10 18.52 13.72
CA CYS A 135 -11.42 18.02 12.37
C CYS A 135 -12.28 16.75 12.37
N HIS A 136 -12.21 15.91 13.42
CA HIS A 136 -13.12 14.78 13.58
C HIS A 136 -14.55 15.26 13.83
N LEU A 137 -14.72 16.29 14.67
CA LEU A 137 -16.02 16.87 15.03
C LEU A 137 -16.69 17.67 13.89
N VAL A 138 -16.03 18.71 13.36
CA VAL A 138 -16.62 19.67 12.39
C VAL A 138 -15.88 19.77 11.06
N GLY A 139 -14.85 18.94 10.85
CA GLY A 139 -14.00 18.99 9.65
C GLY A 139 -13.07 20.20 9.59
N SER A 140 -12.18 20.20 8.60
CA SER A 140 -11.16 21.25 8.44
C SER A 140 -11.74 22.63 8.12
N GLY A 141 -12.96 22.72 7.58
CA GLY A 141 -13.64 23.99 7.34
C GLY A 141 -14.07 24.68 8.64
N GLY A 142 -14.66 23.93 9.58
CA GLY A 142 -15.01 24.45 10.91
C GLY A 142 -13.76 24.84 11.71
N LEU A 143 -12.71 24.02 11.65
CA LEU A 143 -11.40 24.38 12.22
C LEU A 143 -10.82 25.66 11.60
N ALA A 144 -10.90 25.83 10.28
CA ALA A 144 -10.44 27.05 9.61
C ALA A 144 -11.26 28.29 10.01
N SER A 145 -12.56 28.13 10.31
CA SER A 145 -13.36 29.22 10.90
C SER A 145 -12.90 29.55 12.31
N PHE A 146 -12.69 28.55 13.18
CA PHE A 146 -12.25 28.79 14.56
C PHE A 146 -10.89 29.50 14.62
N LEU A 147 -9.95 29.08 13.77
CA LEU A 147 -8.62 29.69 13.62
C LEU A 147 -8.61 31.03 12.84
N ASP A 148 -9.78 31.46 12.35
CA ASP A 148 -9.98 32.59 11.45
C ASP A 148 -9.03 32.63 10.23
N MET A 149 -8.70 31.47 9.67
CA MET A 149 -7.66 31.36 8.63
C MET A 149 -7.88 32.30 7.43
N PRO A 150 -6.81 32.87 6.84
CA PRO A 150 -6.92 33.71 5.66
C PRO A 150 -7.41 32.92 4.44
N GLY A 151 -8.11 33.62 3.54
CA GLY A 151 -8.68 33.06 2.32
C GLY A 151 -9.87 32.12 2.55
N ASN A 152 -10.23 31.37 1.50
CA ASN A 152 -11.53 30.71 1.40
C ASN A 152 -11.64 29.36 2.13
N HIS A 153 -10.65 28.97 2.96
CA HIS A 153 -10.72 27.71 3.73
C HIS A 153 -11.81 27.73 4.80
N LYS A 154 -12.08 28.89 5.40
CA LYS A 154 -13.17 29.08 6.37
C LYS A 154 -14.56 29.23 5.73
N ILE A 155 -14.65 29.33 4.39
CA ILE A 155 -15.88 29.64 3.67
C ILE A 155 -16.46 28.39 2.99
N ASN A 156 -17.71 28.06 3.31
CA ASN A 156 -18.43 26.99 2.65
C ASN A 156 -18.89 27.45 1.26
N LYS A 157 -18.22 26.94 0.22
CA LYS A 157 -18.47 27.27 -1.19
C LYS A 157 -19.91 27.11 -1.66
N LYS A 158 -20.74 26.27 -0.99
CA LYS A 158 -22.16 26.11 -1.35
C LYS A 158 -23.05 27.22 -0.80
N THR A 159 -22.66 27.82 0.33
CA THR A 159 -23.51 28.77 1.07
C THR A 159 -22.95 30.19 1.13
N GLY A 160 -21.71 30.42 0.70
CA GLY A 160 -20.99 31.70 0.82
C GLY A 160 -20.62 32.09 2.26
N LYS A 161 -21.32 31.56 3.27
CA LYS A 161 -21.09 31.76 4.70
C LYS A 161 -19.88 30.96 5.22
N ARG A 162 -19.38 31.35 6.40
CA ARG A 162 -18.38 30.58 7.16
C ARG A 162 -18.89 29.18 7.47
N HIS A 163 -17.98 28.21 7.58
CA HIS A 163 -18.29 26.90 8.16
C HIS A 163 -18.68 27.03 9.64
N SER A 164 -19.58 26.15 10.10
CA SER A 164 -19.97 26.08 11.51
C SER A 164 -18.78 25.65 12.39
N GLU A 165 -18.61 26.32 13.53
CA GLU A 165 -17.70 25.93 14.61
C GLU A 165 -18.37 24.97 15.62
N PHE A 166 -19.65 24.66 15.40
CA PHE A 166 -20.47 23.74 16.19
C PHE A 166 -20.88 22.50 15.39
N ASP A 167 -20.99 21.36 16.07
CA ASP A 167 -21.51 20.11 15.52
C ASP A 167 -23.07 20.08 15.49
N GLY A 168 -23.64 18.97 15.04
CA GLY A 168 -25.09 18.75 15.03
C GLY A 168 -25.74 18.72 16.42
N ASN A 169 -24.97 18.41 17.47
CA ASN A 169 -25.41 18.38 18.87
C ASN A 169 -25.08 19.68 19.64
N LYS A 170 -24.63 20.74 18.95
CA LYS A 170 -24.21 22.04 19.53
C LYS A 170 -22.95 22.00 20.40
N THR A 171 -22.16 20.93 20.32
CA THR A 171 -20.80 20.87 20.85
C THR A 171 -19.93 21.86 20.09
N HIS A 172 -19.18 22.72 20.80
CA HIS A 172 -18.29 23.67 20.15
C HIS A 172 -16.90 23.07 19.91
N ILE A 173 -16.27 23.39 18.78
CA ILE A 173 -14.94 22.84 18.43
C ILE A 173 -13.86 23.14 19.49
N SER A 174 -13.98 24.23 20.25
CA SER A 174 -13.07 24.55 21.36
C SER A 174 -12.98 23.44 22.40
N GLU A 175 -14.08 22.73 22.68
CA GLU A 175 -14.09 21.59 23.61
C GLU A 175 -13.15 20.48 23.13
N TYR A 176 -13.14 20.19 21.83
CA TYR A 176 -12.29 19.14 21.25
C TYR A 176 -10.84 19.60 21.10
N LEU A 177 -10.61 20.87 20.76
CA LEU A 177 -9.28 21.45 20.72
C LEU A 177 -8.59 21.38 22.09
N ASP A 178 -9.33 21.67 23.16
CA ASP A 178 -8.83 21.68 24.54
C ASP A 178 -8.74 20.28 25.17
N LEU A 179 -9.81 19.47 25.08
CA LEU A 179 -9.88 18.15 25.71
C LEU A 179 -8.86 17.17 25.14
N PHE A 180 -8.56 17.29 23.84
CA PHE A 180 -7.59 16.46 23.14
C PHE A 180 -6.21 17.13 22.96
N ALA A 181 -5.92 18.19 23.71
CA ALA A 181 -4.61 18.82 23.67
C ALA A 181 -3.49 17.91 24.20
N GLY A 182 -2.31 17.99 23.60
CA GLY A 182 -1.07 17.42 24.14
C GLY A 182 -0.89 15.90 24.01
N TYR A 183 -1.65 15.21 23.17
CA TYR A 183 -1.31 13.83 22.79
C TYR A 183 -0.24 13.79 21.69
N ASP A 184 0.78 12.94 21.84
CA ASP A 184 1.76 12.62 20.80
C ASP A 184 1.14 11.62 19.81
N LEU A 185 0.82 12.09 18.60
CA LEU A 185 0.21 11.26 17.56
C LEU A 185 1.19 10.40 16.75
N GLU A 186 2.44 10.27 17.20
CA GLU A 186 3.48 9.38 16.65
C GLU A 186 3.76 9.61 15.15
N THR A 187 3.07 8.90 14.26
CA THR A 187 3.25 8.95 12.79
C THR A 187 2.81 10.25 12.14
N CYS A 188 2.18 11.18 12.89
CA CYS A 188 1.66 12.43 12.35
C CYS A 188 2.78 13.26 11.69
N CYS A 189 3.82 13.64 12.43
CA CYS A 189 5.11 14.12 11.92
C CYS A 189 6.24 13.76 12.90
N LYS A 190 7.51 13.74 12.45
CA LYS A 190 8.65 13.58 13.37
C LYS A 190 8.99 14.87 14.11
N ARG A 191 8.77 16.03 13.49
CA ARG A 191 8.95 17.41 14.03
C ARG A 191 8.33 17.54 15.43
N LYS A 192 9.13 17.27 16.46
CA LYS A 192 8.72 17.19 17.87
C LYS A 192 9.88 17.58 18.75
N ILE A 193 9.61 18.39 19.75
CA ILE A 193 10.56 18.67 20.83
C ILE A 193 10.03 17.98 22.10
N ARG A 194 10.89 17.18 22.73
CA ARG A 194 10.63 16.53 24.01
C ARG A 194 11.58 17.13 25.03
N VAL A 195 11.06 17.66 26.13
CA VAL A 195 11.85 18.35 27.14
C VAL A 195 11.65 17.68 28.49
N LYS A 196 12.75 17.32 29.13
CA LYS A 196 12.78 16.81 30.51
C LYS A 196 13.60 17.77 31.38
N LEU A 197 12.98 18.25 32.47
CA LEU A 197 13.61 19.15 33.43
C LEU A 197 14.16 18.37 34.62
N GLN A 198 15.38 18.73 35.00
CA GLN A 198 16.08 18.20 36.17
C GLN A 198 16.80 19.34 36.92
N ASP A 199 17.18 19.12 38.17
CA ASP A 199 18.10 20.00 38.90
C ASP A 199 19.57 19.63 38.64
N ALA A 200 20.49 20.30 39.35
CA ALA A 200 21.93 20.09 39.24
C ALA A 200 22.33 18.63 39.52
N ASP A 201 21.72 18.03 40.55
CA ASP A 201 21.96 16.66 41.00
C ASP A 201 21.28 15.60 40.11
N GLY A 202 20.50 16.05 39.12
CA GLY A 202 19.83 15.19 38.16
C GLY A 202 18.53 14.57 38.67
N LEU A 203 17.94 15.06 39.77
CA LEU A 203 16.60 14.71 40.21
C LEU A 203 15.56 15.36 39.29
N VAL A 204 14.34 14.79 39.22
CA VAL A 204 13.30 15.26 38.29
C VAL A 204 12.49 16.42 38.88
N LEU A 205 12.37 17.51 38.13
CA LEU A 205 11.58 18.66 38.55
C LEU A 205 10.12 18.49 38.12
N LYS A 206 9.32 17.88 38.98
CA LYS A 206 7.87 17.71 38.83
C LYS A 206 7.09 19.02 39.09
N ASP A 207 5.92 19.15 38.47
CA ASP A 207 4.94 20.25 38.66
C ASP A 207 5.51 21.67 38.45
N LYS A 208 6.67 21.77 37.80
CA LYS A 208 7.43 23.00 37.59
C LYS A 208 6.81 23.79 36.44
N THR A 209 6.45 25.04 36.71
CA THR A 209 5.91 25.96 35.70
C THR A 209 7.00 26.35 34.71
N VAL A 210 6.72 26.22 33.42
CA VAL A 210 7.59 26.61 32.31
C VAL A 210 6.78 27.41 31.31
N LYS A 211 7.24 28.61 30.98
CA LYS A 211 6.71 29.38 29.85
C LYS A 211 7.46 28.99 28.58
N ILE A 212 6.73 28.90 27.48
CA ILE A 212 7.21 28.47 26.18
C ILE A 212 6.95 29.61 25.20
N PHE A 213 7.96 30.44 24.99
CA PHE A 213 7.96 31.43 23.93
C PHE A 213 8.20 30.73 22.59
N SER A 214 7.54 31.18 21.53
CA SER A 214 7.69 30.61 20.19
C SER A 214 7.60 31.70 19.12
N SER A 215 8.58 31.75 18.22
CA SER A 215 8.62 32.65 17.06
C SER A 215 8.80 31.88 15.75
N TYR A 216 8.06 32.26 14.71
CA TYR A 216 8.28 31.74 13.35
C TYR A 216 7.66 32.69 12.31
N ASN A 217 8.21 32.66 11.09
CA ASN A 217 7.61 33.29 9.90
C ASN A 217 7.03 32.19 9.00
N GLY A 218 5.71 32.12 8.92
CA GLY A 218 4.98 31.12 8.14
C GLY A 218 4.69 31.57 6.71
N LYS A 219 3.95 30.75 5.97
CA LYS A 219 3.49 31.12 4.62
C LYS A 219 2.31 32.10 4.68
N HIS A 220 1.51 32.02 5.74
CA HIS A 220 0.30 32.81 5.92
C HIS A 220 0.35 33.74 7.12
N LEU A 221 1.25 33.49 8.07
CA LEU A 221 1.28 34.20 9.35
C LEU A 221 2.70 34.29 9.93
N ASN A 222 3.21 35.50 10.09
CA ASN A 222 4.34 35.78 10.98
C ASN A 222 3.84 35.79 12.42
N SER A 223 4.66 35.31 13.35
CA SER A 223 4.14 34.90 14.65
C SER A 223 5.17 34.98 15.78
N LYS A 224 4.76 35.57 16.89
CA LYS A 224 5.38 35.45 18.22
C LYS A 224 4.27 35.20 19.25
N PHE A 225 4.45 34.26 20.16
CA PHE A 225 3.48 33.95 21.23
C PHE A 225 4.14 33.22 22.40
N GLU A 226 3.41 33.15 23.51
CA GLU A 226 3.79 32.45 24.75
C GLU A 226 2.67 31.48 25.15
N VAL A 227 3.02 30.32 25.68
CA VAL A 227 2.11 29.45 26.44
C VAL A 227 2.79 28.93 27.71
N THR A 228 2.03 28.73 28.78
CA THR A 228 2.55 28.20 30.05
C THR A 228 2.12 26.76 30.25
N HIS A 229 3.07 25.90 30.61
CA HIS A 229 2.84 24.49 30.94
C HIS A 229 3.49 24.11 32.27
N LYS A 230 3.08 22.97 32.83
CA LYS A 230 3.79 22.30 33.92
C LYS A 230 4.41 20.99 33.46
N THR A 231 5.57 20.67 34.03
CA THR A 231 6.16 19.34 33.95
C THR A 231 5.30 18.32 34.69
N ASP A 232 5.30 17.08 34.21
CA ASP A 232 4.63 15.98 34.91
C ASP A 232 5.52 15.38 36.02
N LYS A 233 5.02 14.33 36.66
CA LYS A 233 5.73 13.59 37.71
C LYS A 233 7.10 13.01 37.31
N ASP A 234 7.35 12.83 36.01
CA ASP A 234 8.59 12.27 35.46
C ASP A 234 9.55 13.38 34.99
N GLY A 235 9.18 14.65 35.21
CA GLY A 235 9.89 15.87 34.82
C GLY A 235 9.60 16.34 33.39
N GLU A 236 8.60 15.78 32.70
CA GLU A 236 8.40 15.97 31.25
C GLU A 236 7.33 17.01 30.91
N LEU A 237 7.68 17.92 29.99
CA LEU A 237 6.73 18.84 29.34
C LEU A 237 5.89 18.10 28.29
N PRO A 238 4.68 18.59 27.92
CA PRO A 238 3.95 18.03 26.79
C PRO A 238 4.76 18.20 25.50
N VAL A 239 4.62 17.25 24.57
CA VAL A 239 5.42 17.24 23.34
C VAL A 239 5.17 18.51 22.53
N ILE A 240 6.21 19.32 22.34
CA ILE A 240 6.13 20.63 21.70
C ILE A 240 6.17 20.44 20.18
N VAL A 241 5.08 20.82 19.51
CA VAL A 241 4.95 20.87 18.05
C VAL A 241 4.51 22.28 17.65
N ARG A 242 5.29 22.91 16.76
CA ARG A 242 5.21 24.29 16.27
C ARG A 242 5.53 24.30 14.76
N HIS A 243 5.47 25.42 14.06
CA HIS A 243 5.84 25.50 12.63
C HIS A 243 7.28 24.98 12.37
N PRO A 244 7.62 24.37 11.20
CA PRO A 244 9.00 24.02 10.90
C PRO A 244 9.89 25.27 10.90
N GLY A 245 11.09 25.18 11.48
CA GLY A 245 11.98 26.30 11.67
C GLY A 245 11.57 27.25 12.80
N ALA A 246 10.51 26.97 13.56
CA ALA A 246 10.13 27.79 14.70
C ALA A 246 11.24 27.79 15.77
N GLU A 247 11.57 28.99 16.23
CA GLU A 247 12.43 29.25 17.38
C GLU A 247 11.60 29.15 18.65
N ILE A 248 12.13 28.48 19.67
CA ILE A 248 11.45 28.23 20.94
C ILE A 248 12.41 28.58 22.07
N ILE A 249 11.95 29.39 23.02
CA ILE A 249 12.69 29.76 24.23
C ILE A 249 11.85 29.34 25.43
N LEU A 250 12.48 28.67 26.39
CA LEU A 250 11.83 28.17 27.60
C LEU A 250 12.25 29.07 28.77
N GLU A 251 11.29 29.59 29.53
CA GLU A 251 11.54 30.37 30.73
C GLU A 251 11.10 29.60 31.97
N ILE A 252 12.02 29.48 32.94
CA ILE A 252 11.88 28.75 34.20
C ILE A 252 12.40 29.69 35.30
N ASP A 253 11.57 29.99 36.29
CA ASP A 253 11.91 30.90 37.41
C ASP A 253 12.52 32.25 36.96
N GLY A 254 12.00 32.83 35.87
CA GLY A 254 12.45 34.11 35.32
C GLY A 254 13.74 34.06 34.49
N ARG A 255 14.42 32.91 34.42
CA ARG A 255 15.60 32.68 33.58
C ARG A 255 15.18 32.06 32.23
N LYS A 256 15.89 32.36 31.14
CA LYS A 256 15.57 31.90 29.76
C LYS A 256 16.62 30.94 29.20
N SER A 257 16.16 29.92 28.47
CA SER A 257 17.01 28.98 27.74
C SER A 257 17.64 29.59 26.50
N GLU A 258 18.65 28.91 25.95
CA GLU A 258 19.05 29.12 24.56
C GLU A 258 17.89 28.86 23.58
N THR A 259 17.99 29.43 22.38
CA THR A 259 16.98 29.29 21.32
C THR A 259 16.99 27.90 20.70
N ILE A 260 15.90 27.15 20.92
CA ILE A 260 15.67 25.85 20.33
C ILE A 260 15.01 26.02 18.95
N SER A 261 15.72 25.71 17.86
CA SER A 261 15.14 25.66 16.51
C SER A 261 14.46 24.31 16.25
N GLN A 262 13.16 24.31 15.94
CA GLN A 262 12.39 23.10 15.63
C GLN A 262 12.62 22.64 14.17
N LYS A 263 13.35 21.54 14.00
CA LYS A 263 13.71 20.95 12.70
C LYS A 263 12.52 20.21 12.07
N ALA A 264 12.43 20.27 10.73
CA ALA A 264 11.22 19.90 9.98
C ALA A 264 10.82 18.41 9.98
N ASP A 265 11.76 17.49 10.20
CA ASP A 265 11.50 16.03 10.27
C ASP A 265 12.38 15.33 11.32
N GLN A 266 12.53 15.93 12.51
CA GLN A 266 13.29 15.33 13.61
C GLN A 266 12.53 15.37 14.93
N VAL A 267 12.67 14.29 15.71
CA VAL A 267 12.35 14.28 17.14
C VAL A 267 13.60 14.76 17.86
N GLN A 268 13.51 15.89 18.56
CA GLN A 268 14.61 16.53 19.26
C GLN A 268 14.39 16.40 20.79
N PRO A 269 15.08 15.45 21.45
CA PRO A 269 15.07 15.33 22.90
C PRO A 269 16.05 16.32 23.55
N TYR A 270 15.58 17.04 24.56
CA TYR A 270 16.35 17.98 25.36
C TYR A 270 16.25 17.63 26.85
N LYS A 271 17.40 17.61 27.54
CA LYS A 271 17.48 17.64 28.99
C LYS A 271 17.86 19.07 29.41
N ILE A 272 17.12 19.64 30.35
CA ILE A 272 17.37 21.01 30.84
C ILE A 272 17.63 20.94 32.34
N ILE A 273 18.77 21.47 32.74
CA ILE A 273 19.19 21.59 34.13
C ILE A 273 18.81 23.00 34.60
N ALA A 274 17.88 23.11 35.55
CA ALA A 274 17.27 24.40 35.90
C ALA A 274 18.21 25.35 36.67
N SER A 275 19.20 24.81 37.40
CA SER A 275 20.18 25.58 38.18
C SER A 275 21.07 26.47 37.31
N ASP A 276 21.42 26.01 36.11
CA ASP A 276 22.44 26.65 35.25
C ASP A 276 21.90 27.07 33.87
N MET A 277 20.69 26.64 33.52
CA MET A 277 20.04 26.84 32.20
C MET A 277 20.85 26.47 30.95
N LYS A 278 22.01 25.83 31.10
CA LYS A 278 22.70 25.14 30.01
C LYS A 278 21.74 24.11 29.41
N VAL A 279 21.22 24.42 28.23
CA VAL A 279 20.51 23.48 27.40
C VAL A 279 21.54 22.45 26.96
N SER A 280 21.40 21.19 27.37
CA SER A 280 22.18 20.14 26.72
C SER A 280 21.78 20.15 25.25
N ALA A 281 22.74 20.29 24.32
CA ALA A 281 22.49 20.20 22.89
C ALA A 281 21.56 19.01 22.59
N PRO A 282 20.61 19.14 21.64
CA PRO A 282 19.59 18.11 21.42
C PRO A 282 20.26 16.76 21.31
N LEU A 283 19.91 15.83 22.20
CA LEU A 283 20.56 14.53 22.31
C LEU A 283 20.49 13.86 20.94
N ALA A 284 21.63 13.82 20.25
CA ALA A 284 21.63 13.71 18.81
C ALA A 284 20.98 12.38 18.38
N ALA A 285 19.87 12.47 17.65
CA ALA A 285 19.53 11.44 16.69
C ALA A 285 20.68 11.42 15.67
N LYS A 286 21.62 10.47 15.86
CA LYS A 286 23.01 10.51 15.37
C LYS A 286 23.20 11.04 13.94
N GLY A 287 24.16 11.97 13.80
CA GLY A 287 24.60 12.60 12.54
C GLY A 287 23.75 13.83 12.17
N THR A 288 24.31 15.00 11.84
CA THR A 288 25.66 15.35 11.33
C THR A 288 26.04 16.78 11.80
N PRO A 289 27.33 17.19 11.81
CA PRO A 289 27.77 18.44 12.48
C PRO A 289 27.52 19.74 11.70
N GLU A 290 27.52 20.87 12.43
CA GLU A 290 27.71 22.22 11.88
C GLU A 290 29.20 22.61 11.87
N PRO A 291 29.66 23.47 10.93
CA PRO A 291 31.03 23.96 10.88
C PRO A 291 31.23 25.22 11.75
N LYS A 292 32.43 25.40 12.29
CA LYS A 292 32.93 26.72 12.73
C LYS A 292 34.23 27.08 12.01
N LYS A 293 34.39 28.36 11.74
CA LYS A 293 35.51 28.98 11.02
C LYS A 293 36.79 29.02 11.87
N GLN A 294 37.94 29.08 11.21
CA GLN A 294 38.99 30.06 11.51
C GLN A 294 39.87 30.31 10.28
N ASP A 295 40.37 31.53 10.14
CA ASP A 295 41.22 31.99 9.04
C ASP A 295 42.71 31.91 9.41
N GLU A 296 43.55 31.71 8.39
CA GLU A 296 44.98 32.06 8.19
C GLU A 296 45.96 32.14 9.38
N MET A 297 47.02 31.29 9.35
CA MET A 297 48.38 31.72 8.95
C MET A 297 49.36 30.52 8.81
N GLU A 298 50.21 30.60 7.77
CA GLU A 298 51.52 29.96 7.47
C GLU A 298 52.13 28.94 8.46
N GLN A 299 52.75 27.81 8.05
CA GLN A 299 53.83 27.69 7.05
C GLN A 299 54.09 26.22 6.60
N GLN A 300 54.74 26.03 5.45
CA GLN A 300 55.23 24.75 4.88
C GLN A 300 56.75 24.59 5.16
N PRO A 301 57.45 23.50 4.75
CA PRO A 301 57.04 22.10 4.52
C PRO A 301 58.00 21.05 5.17
N GLN A 302 57.60 19.78 5.26
CA GLN A 302 58.38 18.62 4.76
C GLN A 302 57.71 17.25 5.03
N GLN A 303 57.74 16.41 3.99
CA GLN A 303 57.64 14.95 4.02
C GLN A 303 58.97 14.41 3.40
N PRO A 304 59.37 13.13 3.55
CA PRO A 304 58.49 11.95 3.65
C PRO A 304 58.90 10.82 4.63
N SER A 305 57.93 9.90 4.84
CA SER A 305 58.08 8.48 5.26
C SER A 305 58.81 8.15 6.58
N SER A 306 58.37 7.19 7.39
CA SER A 306 57.16 6.33 7.38
C SER A 306 56.98 5.74 8.78
N ASP A 307 55.74 5.61 9.27
CA ASP A 307 55.17 4.33 9.74
C ASP A 307 53.75 4.49 10.30
N ALA A 308 52.97 3.41 10.15
CA ALA A 308 51.53 3.29 10.32
C ALA A 308 50.84 4.04 11.48
N GLU A 309 50.16 5.15 11.17
CA GLU A 309 49.03 5.62 11.99
C GLU A 309 47.76 4.77 11.74
N ASN A 310 47.13 4.36 12.83
CA ASN A 310 45.98 3.46 12.84
C ASN A 310 44.68 4.20 12.45
N ASN A 311 44.44 4.32 11.14
CA ASN A 311 43.25 4.94 10.56
C ASN A 311 41.99 4.14 10.97
N ALA A 312 41.27 4.60 12.01
CA ALA A 312 40.04 3.98 12.46
C ALA A 312 39.00 3.95 11.33
N SER A 313 38.72 2.75 10.81
CA SER A 313 37.83 2.55 9.67
C SER A 313 36.46 3.16 9.92
N LYS A 314 36.07 4.11 9.05
CA LYS A 314 34.72 4.72 8.99
C LYS A 314 33.61 3.67 8.82
N ASP A 315 33.96 2.51 8.26
CA ASP A 315 33.10 1.35 8.18
C ASP A 315 33.33 0.39 9.37
N VAL A 316 32.23 -0.09 9.94
CA VAL A 316 32.18 -1.11 10.99
C VAL A 316 31.70 -2.42 10.39
N ASN A 317 32.43 -3.51 10.67
CA ASN A 317 31.99 -4.87 10.39
C ASN A 317 31.20 -5.42 11.58
N PHE A 318 30.05 -6.03 11.32
CA PHE A 318 29.24 -6.67 12.36
C PHE A 318 28.38 -7.81 11.78
N HIS A 319 27.75 -8.59 12.65
CA HIS A 319 26.85 -9.70 12.29
C HIS A 319 25.41 -9.36 12.70
N LEU A 320 24.41 -9.97 12.07
CA LEU A 320 22.99 -9.75 12.41
C LEU A 320 22.25 -11.07 12.58
N SER A 321 21.56 -11.26 13.70
CA SER A 321 20.70 -12.42 13.94
C SER A 321 19.23 -12.03 13.98
N LEU A 322 18.40 -12.75 13.23
CA LEU A 322 16.95 -12.63 13.32
C LEU A 322 16.43 -13.61 14.37
N LEU A 323 15.71 -13.10 15.36
CA LEU A 323 15.15 -13.88 16.47
C LEU A 323 13.63 -14.00 16.35
N GLU A 324 13.08 -15.11 16.81
CA GLU A 324 11.64 -15.27 16.99
C GLU A 324 11.12 -14.29 18.06
N GLY A 325 10.08 -13.51 17.76
CA GLY A 325 9.58 -12.50 18.68
C GLY A 325 9.05 -13.06 20.00
N ASP A 326 8.51 -14.29 19.98
CA ASP A 326 8.02 -15.04 21.12
C ASP A 326 9.12 -15.85 21.83
N THR A 327 9.79 -16.78 21.13
CA THR A 327 10.72 -17.72 21.77
C THR A 327 12.15 -17.18 21.93
N LYS A 328 12.48 -16.04 21.31
CA LYS A 328 13.82 -15.43 21.20
C LYS A 328 14.89 -16.32 20.55
N LYS A 329 14.53 -17.48 19.99
CA LYS A 329 15.45 -18.37 19.29
C LYS A 329 15.90 -17.74 17.96
N PRO A 330 17.18 -17.91 17.56
CA PRO A 330 17.65 -17.55 16.22
C PRO A 330 16.89 -18.29 15.12
N ILE A 331 16.65 -17.59 14.01
CA ILE A 331 15.93 -18.10 12.86
C ILE A 331 16.94 -18.44 11.77
N SER A 332 17.19 -19.73 11.57
CA SER A 332 18.05 -20.27 10.51
C SER A 332 17.48 -20.04 9.10
N ASN A 333 18.33 -19.83 8.09
CA ASN A 333 17.96 -19.85 6.67
C ASN A 333 16.80 -18.92 6.26
N VAL A 334 16.60 -17.78 6.93
CA VAL A 334 15.52 -16.83 6.60
C VAL A 334 16.03 -15.67 5.73
N LYS A 335 15.32 -15.39 4.64
CA LYS A 335 15.56 -14.20 3.80
C LYS A 335 14.97 -12.94 4.42
N PHE A 336 15.76 -11.88 4.42
CA PHE A 336 15.39 -10.53 4.84
C PHE A 336 16.03 -9.48 3.94
N THR A 337 15.66 -8.22 4.11
CA THR A 337 16.21 -7.10 3.32
C THR A 337 16.71 -6.03 4.26
N LEU A 338 17.95 -5.56 4.04
CA LEU A 338 18.43 -4.34 4.67
C LEU A 338 18.26 -3.18 3.69
N VAL A 339 17.68 -2.08 4.14
CA VAL A 339 17.66 -0.82 3.40
C VAL A 339 18.71 0.09 4.01
N TYR A 340 19.76 0.37 3.24
CA TYR A 340 20.93 1.16 3.65
C TYR A 340 21.12 2.30 2.65
N LYS A 341 21.23 3.55 3.13
CA LYS A 341 21.26 4.76 2.27
C LYS A 341 20.14 4.75 1.20
N GLY A 342 18.94 4.30 1.59
CA GLY A 342 17.77 4.15 0.71
C GLY A 342 17.80 2.97 -0.27
N LYS A 343 18.90 2.22 -0.39
CA LYS A 343 19.04 1.08 -1.29
C LYS A 343 18.69 -0.24 -0.58
N PRO A 344 17.68 -1.00 -1.05
CA PRO A 344 17.39 -2.33 -0.51
C PRO A 344 18.39 -3.38 -1.03
N LYS A 345 18.89 -4.25 -0.14
CA LYS A 345 19.70 -5.43 -0.49
C LYS A 345 19.22 -6.64 0.32
N GLN A 346 19.01 -7.75 -0.37
CA GLN A 346 18.53 -9.00 0.23
C GLN A 346 19.69 -9.79 0.85
N TYR A 347 19.40 -10.45 1.98
CA TYR A 347 20.33 -11.29 2.73
C TYR A 347 19.60 -12.54 3.24
N ILE A 348 20.34 -13.59 3.58
CA ILE A 348 19.85 -14.80 4.24
C ILE A 348 20.68 -15.08 5.49
N THR A 349 20.07 -15.57 6.56
CA THR A 349 20.79 -16.06 7.74
C THR A 349 21.34 -17.47 7.50
N ASN A 350 22.49 -17.79 8.11
CA ASN A 350 23.09 -19.12 8.08
C ASN A 350 22.27 -20.15 8.92
N THR A 351 22.81 -21.35 9.09
CA THR A 351 22.19 -22.43 9.89
C THR A 351 22.03 -22.08 11.37
N GLN A 352 22.86 -21.20 11.93
CA GLN A 352 22.77 -20.68 13.30
C GLN A 352 21.87 -19.44 13.43
N GLY A 353 21.25 -19.00 12.33
CA GLY A 353 20.37 -17.83 12.32
C GLY A 353 21.08 -16.49 12.36
N ILE A 354 22.33 -16.43 11.88
CA ILE A 354 23.17 -15.24 11.81
C ILE A 354 23.51 -14.94 10.34
N LYS A 355 23.44 -13.67 9.91
CA LYS A 355 24.13 -13.18 8.72
C LYS A 355 25.40 -12.48 9.16
N GLU A 356 26.54 -13.06 8.80
CA GLU A 356 27.86 -12.53 9.13
C GLU A 356 28.32 -11.45 8.16
N ASN A 357 29.32 -10.67 8.58
CA ASN A 357 30.08 -9.74 7.74
C ASN A 357 29.20 -8.71 7.00
N ILE A 358 28.42 -7.97 7.77
CA ILE A 358 27.70 -6.77 7.32
C ILE A 358 28.60 -5.58 7.62
N ILE A 359 29.07 -4.94 6.55
CA ILE A 359 29.92 -3.75 6.62
C ILE A 359 29.06 -2.52 6.33
N ALA A 360 29.14 -1.50 7.19
CA ALA A 360 28.44 -0.23 6.98
C ALA A 360 29.12 0.94 7.73
N GLU A 361 28.88 2.15 7.24
CA GLU A 361 29.51 3.38 7.73
C GLU A 361 28.85 3.86 9.03
N ILE A 362 29.67 4.31 9.99
CA ILE A 362 29.23 4.84 11.29
C ILE A 362 28.28 6.03 11.09
N GLY A 363 27.22 6.08 11.89
CA GLY A 363 26.20 7.13 11.83
C GLY A 363 25.10 6.90 10.78
N GLN A 364 25.30 5.99 9.82
CA GLN A 364 24.26 5.64 8.86
C GLN A 364 23.14 4.80 9.51
N THR A 365 21.92 4.95 9.01
CA THR A 365 20.78 4.13 9.45
C THR A 365 20.59 2.93 8.52
N ILE A 366 20.46 1.75 9.13
CA ILE A 366 20.03 0.51 8.48
C ILE A 366 18.61 0.20 8.93
N GLN A 367 17.70 0.04 7.97
CA GLN A 367 16.35 -0.48 8.23
C GLN A 367 16.31 -1.98 7.89
N VAL A 368 15.84 -2.78 8.84
CA VAL A 368 15.63 -4.22 8.68
C VAL A 368 14.19 -4.45 8.23
N CYS A 369 14.03 -5.04 7.05
CA CYS A 369 12.76 -5.32 6.42
C CYS A 369 12.56 -6.82 6.21
N MET A 370 11.33 -7.29 6.39
CA MET A 370 10.89 -8.58 5.89
C MET A 370 10.13 -8.43 4.58
N ALA A 371 10.06 -9.50 3.81
CA ALA A 371 9.18 -9.59 2.65
C ALA A 371 7.70 -9.36 3.04
N GLY A 372 6.94 -8.69 2.17
CA GLY A 372 5.49 -8.53 2.25
C GLY A 372 4.83 -8.86 0.91
N GLU A 373 3.53 -8.57 0.76
CA GLU A 373 2.81 -8.80 -0.50
C GLU A 373 3.11 -7.68 -1.50
N GLY A 374 4.15 -7.87 -2.31
CA GLY A 374 4.57 -6.91 -3.34
C GLY A 374 5.24 -5.63 -2.82
N LYS A 375 5.51 -5.54 -1.51
CA LYS A 375 6.28 -4.46 -0.84
C LYS A 375 7.08 -5.03 0.32
N LEU A 376 8.13 -4.32 0.74
CA LEU A 376 8.86 -4.61 1.97
C LEU A 376 8.06 -4.19 3.21
N GLN A 377 8.28 -4.90 4.32
CA GLN A 377 7.72 -4.63 5.65
C GLN A 377 8.85 -4.21 6.59
N PRO A 378 8.99 -2.92 6.93
CA PRO A 378 9.92 -2.47 7.95
C PRO A 378 9.61 -3.11 9.30
N ILE A 379 10.60 -3.75 9.91
CA ILE A 379 10.51 -4.37 11.24
C ILE A 379 11.11 -3.45 12.30
N THR A 380 12.32 -2.97 12.05
CA THR A 380 13.05 -2.04 12.92
C THR A 380 14.09 -1.28 12.10
N SER A 381 14.65 -0.22 12.68
CA SER A 381 15.84 0.46 12.17
C SER A 381 16.83 0.67 13.31
N PHE A 382 18.13 0.65 12.99
CA PHE A 382 19.19 1.01 13.92
C PHE A 382 20.25 1.86 13.22
N THR A 383 20.95 2.69 13.99
CA THR A 383 22.12 3.43 13.51
C THR A 383 23.36 2.58 13.70
N VAL A 384 24.28 2.60 12.72
CA VAL A 384 25.58 1.94 12.83
C VAL A 384 26.48 2.73 13.78
N THR A 385 27.15 2.04 14.70
CA THR A 385 27.98 2.65 15.73
C THR A 385 29.26 1.84 15.90
N GLU A 386 30.33 2.47 16.37
CA GLU A 386 31.61 1.80 16.62
C GLU A 386 31.46 0.57 17.54
N SER A 387 30.60 0.69 18.56
CA SER A 387 30.23 -0.40 19.47
C SER A 387 29.52 -1.60 18.83
N LEU A 388 29.27 -1.59 17.51
CA LEU A 388 28.80 -2.77 16.78
C LEU A 388 29.94 -3.63 16.26
N ARG A 389 31.20 -3.16 16.27
CA ARG A 389 32.34 -3.86 15.69
C ARG A 389 32.48 -5.28 16.23
N ASP A 390 32.42 -6.24 15.31
CA ASP A 390 32.49 -7.69 15.54
C ASP A 390 31.43 -8.23 16.52
N THR A 391 30.33 -7.48 16.72
CA THR A 391 29.17 -7.88 17.54
C THR A 391 28.04 -8.50 16.71
N VAL A 392 27.07 -9.13 17.39
CA VAL A 392 25.84 -9.67 16.75
C VAL A 392 24.62 -8.79 17.09
N VAL A 393 24.15 -8.00 16.13
CA VAL A 393 22.90 -7.23 16.21
C VAL A 393 21.71 -8.20 16.22
N LYS A 394 20.98 -8.26 17.35
CA LYS A 394 19.82 -9.15 17.53
C LYS A 394 18.51 -8.43 17.21
N VAL A 395 17.77 -8.90 16.21
CA VAL A 395 16.48 -8.31 15.79
C VAL A 395 15.34 -9.31 15.99
N SER A 396 14.44 -9.01 16.92
CA SER A 396 13.21 -9.80 17.11
C SER A 396 12.20 -9.54 15.99
N LEU A 397 11.83 -10.56 15.22
CA LEU A 397 10.69 -10.49 14.30
C LEU A 397 9.38 -10.56 15.11
N PRO A 398 8.47 -9.57 15.02
CA PRO A 398 7.26 -9.56 15.84
C PRO A 398 6.31 -10.71 15.46
N VAL A 399 5.71 -11.34 16.49
CA VAL A 399 4.59 -12.27 16.30
C VAL A 399 3.31 -11.45 16.18
N HIS A 400 2.73 -11.43 14.98
CA HIS A 400 1.48 -10.74 14.72
C HIS A 400 0.30 -11.68 14.93
N THR A 401 -0.75 -11.17 15.57
CA THR A 401 -2.03 -11.88 15.78
C THR A 401 -3.08 -11.28 14.86
N PHE A 402 -3.68 -12.10 14.01
CA PHE A 402 -4.68 -11.66 13.03
C PHE A 402 -5.82 -12.69 12.90
N THR A 403 -6.97 -12.24 12.46
CA THR A 403 -8.16 -13.07 12.23
C THR A 403 -8.25 -13.46 10.76
N ILE A 404 -8.50 -14.73 10.48
CA ILE A 404 -8.94 -15.20 9.16
C ILE A 404 -10.46 -15.27 9.18
N THR A 405 -11.13 -14.73 8.18
CA THR A 405 -12.58 -14.85 7.94
C THR A 405 -12.80 -15.72 6.72
N VAL A 406 -13.40 -16.89 6.91
CA VAL A 406 -13.65 -17.86 5.85
C VAL A 406 -15.06 -17.67 5.31
N VAL A 407 -15.17 -17.49 4.00
CA VAL A 407 -16.45 -17.33 3.30
C VAL A 407 -16.56 -18.30 2.12
N ASP A 408 -17.76 -18.64 1.70
CA ASP A 408 -18.01 -19.42 0.49
C ASP A 408 -17.84 -18.57 -0.78
N THR A 409 -18.01 -19.17 -1.95
CA THR A 409 -17.94 -18.48 -3.25
C THR A 409 -19.04 -17.44 -3.49
N LYS A 410 -20.08 -17.40 -2.64
CA LYS A 410 -21.16 -16.41 -2.62
C LYS A 410 -20.91 -15.31 -1.57
N GLY A 411 -19.85 -15.41 -0.78
CA GLY A 411 -19.49 -14.48 0.29
C GLY A 411 -20.17 -14.75 1.64
N LYS A 412 -20.90 -15.86 1.80
CA LYS A 412 -21.52 -16.27 3.07
C LYS A 412 -20.46 -16.82 4.01
N ALA A 413 -20.53 -16.49 5.30
CA ALA A 413 -19.62 -17.02 6.32
C ALA A 413 -19.68 -18.57 6.39
N VAL A 414 -18.51 -19.20 6.40
CA VAL A 414 -18.36 -20.66 6.57
C VAL A 414 -18.14 -20.94 8.05
N SER A 415 -19.24 -21.03 8.79
CA SER A 415 -19.24 -21.17 10.25
C SER A 415 -18.96 -22.60 10.72
N ASN A 416 -18.48 -22.73 11.96
CA ASN A 416 -18.32 -24.00 12.68
C ASN A 416 -17.57 -25.10 11.92
N THR A 417 -16.68 -24.74 11.00
CA THR A 417 -16.02 -25.63 10.03
C THR A 417 -14.52 -25.68 10.32
N GLU A 418 -13.91 -26.85 10.24
CA GLU A 418 -12.54 -27.08 10.71
C GLU A 418 -11.49 -27.00 9.58
N PHE A 419 -10.55 -26.06 9.73
CA PHE A 419 -9.47 -25.82 8.76
C PHE A 419 -8.09 -25.94 9.40
N SER A 420 -7.13 -26.44 8.64
CA SER A 420 -5.74 -26.56 9.05
C SER A 420 -4.93 -25.31 8.72
N ILE A 421 -4.20 -24.82 9.71
CA ILE A 421 -3.14 -23.83 9.54
C ILE A 421 -1.79 -24.55 9.51
N PHE A 422 -1.09 -24.43 8.38
CA PHE A 422 0.23 -24.99 8.16
C PHE A 422 1.26 -23.90 8.41
N TYR A 423 2.02 -23.98 9.51
CA TYR A 423 2.95 -22.93 9.89
C TYR A 423 4.21 -23.51 10.53
N ARG A 424 5.38 -23.15 9.98
CA ARG A 424 6.70 -23.60 10.44
C ARG A 424 6.78 -25.12 10.65
N GLN A 425 6.46 -25.87 9.59
CA GLN A 425 6.43 -27.35 9.57
C GLN A 425 5.44 -28.01 10.55
N ARG A 426 4.57 -27.24 11.22
CA ARG A 426 3.50 -27.76 12.09
C ARG A 426 2.14 -27.53 11.43
N GLU A 427 1.27 -28.51 11.55
CA GLU A 427 -0.15 -28.36 11.23
C GLU A 427 -0.92 -28.10 12.53
N LYS A 428 -1.83 -27.14 12.52
CA LYS A 428 -2.76 -26.87 13.63
C LYS A 428 -4.17 -26.73 13.11
N SER A 429 -5.03 -27.65 13.54
CA SER A 429 -6.46 -27.59 13.27
C SER A 429 -7.11 -26.40 14.00
N LYS A 430 -8.03 -25.72 13.33
CA LYS A 430 -8.79 -24.57 13.87
C LYS A 430 -10.19 -24.55 13.29
N LYS A 431 -11.19 -24.60 14.18
CA LYS A 431 -12.60 -24.41 13.83
C LYS A 431 -12.91 -22.92 13.65
N THR A 432 -13.70 -22.57 12.64
CA THR A 432 -14.30 -21.24 12.52
C THR A 432 -15.43 -21.05 13.53
N ASP A 433 -15.63 -19.82 13.99
CA ASP A 433 -16.79 -19.44 14.81
C ASP A 433 -18.07 -19.27 13.95
N HIS A 434 -19.15 -18.80 14.57
CA HIS A 434 -20.44 -18.55 13.91
C HIS A 434 -20.38 -17.47 12.81
N GLU A 435 -19.38 -16.58 12.81
CA GLU A 435 -19.13 -15.57 11.79
C GLU A 435 -18.10 -16.02 10.75
N GLY A 436 -17.70 -17.30 10.78
CA GLY A 436 -16.69 -17.87 9.88
C GLY A 436 -15.26 -17.49 10.25
N ARG A 437 -15.00 -16.97 11.46
CA ARG A 437 -13.70 -16.41 11.83
C ARG A 437 -12.85 -17.38 12.66
N LEU A 438 -11.52 -17.29 12.52
CA LEU A 438 -10.55 -17.97 13.38
C LEU A 438 -9.29 -17.11 13.58
N LYS A 439 -8.68 -17.15 14.77
CA LYS A 439 -7.48 -16.35 15.10
C LYS A 439 -6.20 -17.13 14.80
N VAL A 440 -5.22 -16.48 14.16
CA VAL A 440 -3.89 -17.02 13.82
C VAL A 440 -2.80 -16.13 14.42
N LYS A 441 -1.68 -16.74 14.81
CA LYS A 441 -0.45 -16.06 15.23
C LYS A 441 0.69 -16.52 14.31
N ALA A 442 1.45 -15.57 13.77
CA ALA A 442 2.63 -15.86 12.95
C ALA A 442 3.65 -14.71 13.01
N LEU A 443 4.93 -15.03 12.88
CA LEU A 443 6.00 -14.04 12.70
C LEU A 443 5.77 -13.21 11.43
N VAL A 444 5.94 -11.89 11.52
CA VAL A 444 5.77 -10.98 10.38
C VAL A 444 6.72 -11.36 9.23
N GLY A 445 6.17 -11.39 8.01
CA GLY A 445 6.89 -11.76 6.80
C GLY A 445 7.01 -13.25 6.54
N PHE A 446 6.70 -14.12 7.51
CA PHE A 446 6.64 -15.57 7.28
C PHE A 446 5.41 -15.96 6.46
N VAL A 447 5.49 -17.09 5.78
CA VAL A 447 4.37 -17.68 5.06
C VAL A 447 3.68 -18.72 5.94
N TYR A 448 2.34 -18.74 5.90
CA TYR A 448 1.49 -19.78 6.46
C TYR A 448 0.60 -20.35 5.36
N GLY A 449 0.37 -21.65 5.41
CA GLY A 449 -0.67 -22.32 4.62
C GLY A 449 -2.01 -22.30 5.36
N PHE A 450 -3.09 -22.23 4.61
CA PHE A 450 -4.47 -22.44 5.06
C PHE A 450 -5.09 -23.52 4.18
N GLY A 451 -5.78 -24.50 4.75
CA GLY A 451 -6.46 -25.53 3.96
C GLY A 451 -7.22 -26.58 4.77
N ASN A 452 -7.40 -27.76 4.18
CA ASN A 452 -7.97 -28.93 4.85
C ASN A 452 -6.85 -29.77 5.49
N LYS A 453 -7.19 -30.77 6.30
CA LYS A 453 -6.23 -31.65 6.97
C LYS A 453 -5.23 -32.26 5.99
N GLY A 454 -3.93 -32.10 6.24
CA GLY A 454 -2.84 -32.53 5.36
C GLY A 454 -2.76 -31.87 3.97
N LYS A 455 -3.69 -30.97 3.60
CA LYS A 455 -3.80 -30.38 2.26
C LYS A 455 -3.95 -28.85 2.32
N PRO A 456 -2.84 -28.07 2.30
CA PRO A 456 -2.91 -26.62 2.18
C PRO A 456 -3.56 -26.22 0.84
N LEU A 457 -4.58 -25.37 0.90
CA LEU A 457 -5.30 -24.84 -0.26
C LEU A 457 -4.65 -23.55 -0.78
N LEU A 458 -4.08 -22.75 0.13
CA LEU A 458 -3.51 -21.45 -0.16
C LEU A 458 -2.31 -21.17 0.76
N HIS A 459 -1.28 -20.52 0.25
CA HIS A 459 -0.18 -19.96 1.04
C HIS A 459 -0.30 -18.43 1.08
N LEU A 460 -0.20 -17.84 2.27
CA LEU A 460 -0.34 -16.40 2.51
C LEU A 460 0.80 -15.90 3.38
N ARG A 461 1.15 -14.61 3.23
CA ARG A 461 2.17 -13.99 4.06
C ARG A 461 1.55 -13.28 5.26
N CYS A 462 2.16 -13.45 6.43
CA CYS A 462 1.85 -12.67 7.62
C CYS A 462 2.28 -11.21 7.38
N LEU A 463 1.33 -10.27 7.41
CA LEU A 463 1.60 -8.84 7.26
C LEU A 463 1.27 -8.10 8.55
N GLN A 464 2.22 -7.30 9.04
CA GLN A 464 2.07 -6.53 10.29
C GLN A 464 0.89 -5.54 10.24
N SER A 465 0.59 -5.02 9.05
CA SER A 465 -0.49 -4.05 8.81
C SER A 465 -1.86 -4.70 8.58
N VAL A 466 -1.99 -6.03 8.66
CA VAL A 466 -3.23 -6.74 8.34
C VAL A 466 -3.72 -7.55 9.54
N SER A 467 -4.73 -7.02 10.24
CA SER A 467 -5.38 -7.68 11.37
C SER A 467 -6.50 -8.63 10.97
N ILE A 468 -7.04 -8.54 9.73
CA ILE A 468 -8.11 -9.41 9.21
C ILE A 468 -7.79 -9.86 7.77
N ARG A 469 -7.92 -11.15 7.49
CA ARG A 469 -7.75 -11.80 6.18
C ARG A 469 -9.00 -12.55 5.78
N GLN A 470 -9.68 -12.12 4.72
CA GLN A 470 -10.76 -12.92 4.15
C GLN A 470 -10.18 -14.00 3.23
N ILE A 471 -10.64 -15.25 3.38
CA ILE A 471 -10.33 -16.38 2.48
C ILE A 471 -11.66 -16.92 1.95
N THR A 472 -11.76 -17.01 0.62
CA THR A 472 -12.91 -17.64 -0.05
C THR A 472 -12.59 -19.11 -0.34
N VAL A 473 -13.46 -20.01 0.08
CA VAL A 473 -13.37 -21.46 -0.14
C VAL A 473 -14.52 -21.95 -1.03
N ASN A 474 -14.31 -23.03 -1.78
CA ASN A 474 -15.34 -23.67 -2.59
C ASN A 474 -16.06 -24.78 -1.81
N GLN A 475 -17.17 -25.28 -2.37
CA GLN A 475 -17.98 -26.30 -1.71
C GLN A 475 -17.19 -27.58 -1.38
N THR A 476 -16.27 -27.99 -2.25
CA THR A 476 -15.39 -29.15 -2.03
C THR A 476 -14.46 -28.96 -0.83
N ALA A 477 -13.88 -27.77 -0.65
CA ALA A 477 -13.06 -27.45 0.52
C ALA A 477 -13.88 -27.39 1.82
N ILE A 478 -15.14 -26.95 1.75
CA ILE A 478 -16.08 -26.97 2.89
C ILE A 478 -16.43 -28.43 3.24
N GLN A 479 -16.80 -29.25 2.24
CA GLN A 479 -17.09 -30.68 2.41
C GLN A 479 -15.88 -31.42 3.01
N ASN A 480 -14.68 -31.25 2.46
CA ASN A 480 -13.45 -31.87 2.98
C ASN A 480 -13.09 -31.41 4.41
N ALA A 481 -13.56 -30.24 4.85
CA ALA A 481 -13.43 -29.77 6.23
C ALA A 481 -14.51 -30.36 7.16
N GLN A 482 -15.66 -30.73 6.61
CA GLN A 482 -16.79 -31.32 7.33
C GLN A 482 -16.65 -32.84 7.47
N SER A 483 -16.15 -33.54 6.45
CA SER A 483 -15.89 -35.00 6.46
C SER A 483 -14.81 -35.43 7.48
N ALA A 484 -14.11 -34.49 8.12
CA ALA A 484 -13.24 -34.76 9.25
C ALA A 484 -14.02 -35.07 10.55
N LEU A 485 -15.33 -34.82 10.57
CA LEU A 485 -16.26 -35.13 11.66
C LEU A 485 -17.11 -36.36 11.30
N GLY A 486 -16.58 -37.55 11.58
CA GLY A 486 -17.33 -38.80 11.56
C GLY A 486 -17.30 -39.56 10.23
N THR A 487 -16.94 -40.84 10.33
CA THR A 487 -17.06 -41.83 9.26
C THR A 487 -18.51 -42.05 8.85
N ASN A 488 -18.80 -42.04 7.54
CA ASN A 488 -19.95 -42.71 6.97
C ASN A 488 -19.62 -43.31 5.59
N SER A 489 -19.88 -44.60 5.44
CA SER A 489 -19.10 -45.51 4.60
C SER A 489 -19.64 -45.71 3.17
N ILE A 490 -20.24 -44.69 2.56
CA ILE A 490 -21.04 -44.88 1.33
C ILE A 490 -20.38 -44.26 0.08
N THR A 491 -19.66 -43.15 0.19
CA THR A 491 -19.10 -42.45 -0.99
C THR A 491 -17.84 -43.11 -1.57
N ALA A 492 -17.03 -43.79 -0.75
CA ALA A 492 -15.78 -44.42 -1.21
C ALA A 492 -16.02 -45.56 -2.21
N VAL A 493 -17.12 -46.31 -2.04
CA VAL A 493 -17.49 -47.41 -2.95
C VAL A 493 -17.93 -46.85 -4.32
N ALA A 494 -18.63 -45.72 -4.35
CA ALA A 494 -19.08 -45.08 -5.59
C ALA A 494 -17.93 -44.54 -6.44
N GLU A 495 -16.82 -44.09 -5.84
CA GLU A 495 -15.63 -43.65 -6.58
C GLU A 495 -14.78 -44.83 -7.10
N MET A 496 -14.67 -45.94 -6.36
CA MET A 496 -14.02 -47.16 -6.86
C MET A 496 -14.74 -47.74 -8.09
N VAL A 497 -16.07 -47.79 -8.09
CA VAL A 497 -16.86 -48.28 -9.24
C VAL A 497 -16.67 -47.38 -10.48
N LYS A 498 -16.52 -46.06 -10.32
CA LYS A 498 -16.23 -45.14 -11.44
C LYS A 498 -14.80 -45.24 -11.97
N GLN A 499 -13.82 -45.57 -11.12
CA GLN A 499 -12.44 -45.82 -11.60
C GLN A 499 -12.32 -47.15 -12.35
N ALA A 500 -13.02 -48.20 -11.92
CA ALA A 500 -13.07 -49.48 -12.62
C ALA A 500 -13.75 -49.39 -14.01
N ALA A 501 -14.77 -48.53 -14.16
CA ALA A 501 -15.47 -48.34 -15.44
C ALA A 501 -14.63 -47.62 -16.51
N SER A 502 -13.61 -46.85 -16.12
CA SER A 502 -12.79 -46.06 -17.07
C SER A 502 -11.61 -46.83 -17.68
N SER A 503 -11.32 -48.06 -17.24
CA SER A 503 -10.17 -48.85 -17.72
C SER A 503 -10.49 -49.87 -18.82
N VAL A 504 -11.72 -49.90 -19.36
CA VAL A 504 -12.19 -50.97 -20.26
C VAL A 504 -12.35 -50.53 -21.73
N VAL A 505 -12.35 -49.22 -22.04
CA VAL A 505 -12.51 -48.73 -23.42
C VAL A 505 -11.19 -48.22 -23.98
N GLY A 506 -10.37 -49.13 -24.53
CA GLY A 506 -9.14 -48.69 -25.19
C GLY A 506 -8.06 -49.70 -25.57
N GLN A 507 -8.34 -50.97 -25.89
CA GLN A 507 -7.41 -51.81 -26.69
C GLN A 507 -8.03 -53.12 -27.23
N VAL A 508 -8.53 -53.07 -28.47
CA VAL A 508 -8.71 -54.21 -29.40
C VAL A 508 -8.38 -53.60 -30.77
N LEU A 509 -7.23 -53.87 -31.40
CA LEU A 509 -6.76 -55.02 -32.21
C LEU A 509 -5.20 -54.91 -32.25
N LYS A 510 -4.33 -55.86 -32.66
CA LYS A 510 -4.25 -57.31 -33.01
C LYS A 510 -2.72 -57.58 -33.21
N PRO A 511 -2.19 -58.83 -33.25
CA PRO A 511 -2.38 -59.99 -32.36
C PRO A 511 -1.04 -60.68 -31.93
N LYS A 512 -1.12 -61.51 -30.87
CA LYS A 512 -0.29 -62.69 -30.51
C LYS A 512 1.17 -62.85 -31.02
N ASN A 513 2.10 -63.07 -30.07
CA ASN A 513 2.64 -64.43 -29.86
C ASN A 513 3.21 -64.65 -28.44
N ASN A 514 3.26 -65.92 -28.02
CA ASN A 514 3.71 -66.41 -26.71
C ASN A 514 5.28 -66.34 -26.58
N THR A 515 5.97 -66.58 -25.45
CA THR A 515 5.73 -67.62 -24.44
C THR A 515 6.52 -67.41 -23.13
N ALA A 516 5.94 -67.89 -22.01
CA ALA A 516 6.57 -68.49 -20.81
C ALA A 516 7.66 -67.78 -19.94
N GLN A 517 7.30 -67.75 -18.63
CA GLN A 517 8.06 -68.26 -17.46
C GLN A 517 9.00 -67.38 -16.58
N ASN A 518 8.71 -67.52 -15.28
CA ASN A 518 9.60 -67.60 -14.11
C ASN A 518 10.25 -66.35 -13.45
N LYS A 519 9.68 -66.05 -12.27
CA LYS A 519 10.32 -65.58 -11.00
C LYS A 519 11.51 -66.49 -10.56
N PRO A 520 12.31 -66.18 -9.50
CA PRO A 520 12.39 -64.97 -8.64
C PRO A 520 13.82 -64.50 -8.21
N HIS A 521 13.87 -63.38 -7.45
CA HIS A 521 14.70 -63.12 -6.23
C HIS A 521 16.18 -62.67 -6.27
N LYS A 522 16.49 -61.89 -5.21
CA LYS A 522 17.78 -61.56 -4.53
C LYS A 522 18.73 -60.44 -5.05
N GLN A 523 18.96 -59.49 -4.13
CA GLN A 523 20.14 -58.61 -3.96
C GLN A 523 21.36 -59.41 -3.40
N PRO A 524 22.51 -58.80 -3.01
CA PRO A 524 23.39 -57.87 -3.75
C PRO A 524 24.92 -58.14 -3.55
N SER A 525 25.78 -57.81 -4.54
CA SER A 525 27.23 -57.57 -4.32
C SER A 525 27.94 -57.14 -5.62
N LYS A 526 29.16 -56.60 -5.69
CA LYS A 526 30.02 -55.66 -4.91
C LYS A 526 31.42 -55.78 -5.57
N GLN A 527 32.03 -54.67 -6.01
CA GLN A 527 33.46 -54.55 -6.42
C GLN A 527 33.88 -55.38 -7.69
N THR A 528 34.99 -55.14 -8.41
CA THR A 528 36.24 -54.39 -8.13
C THR A 528 36.90 -53.79 -9.39
N ASP A 529 37.40 -52.55 -9.26
CA ASP A 529 38.73 -52.00 -9.65
C ASP A 529 39.43 -52.24 -11.01
N LYS A 530 40.03 -51.14 -11.52
CA LYS A 530 41.46 -51.08 -11.90
C LYS A 530 42.03 -49.66 -11.79
N GLN A 531 43.25 -49.54 -11.24
CA GLN A 531 43.99 -48.29 -10.99
C GLN A 531 45.14 -48.06 -12.00
N ALA A 532 45.44 -46.80 -12.31
CA ALA A 532 46.78 -46.16 -12.50
C ALA A 532 46.58 -44.76 -13.13
N SER A 533 47.33 -43.69 -12.85
CA SER A 533 48.29 -43.34 -11.77
C SER A 533 48.37 -41.79 -11.65
N LYS A 534 48.79 -41.28 -10.47
CA LYS A 534 48.89 -39.84 -10.06
C LYS A 534 50.10 -39.12 -10.75
N GLN A 535 50.37 -37.79 -10.75
CA GLN A 535 49.77 -36.49 -10.30
C GLN A 535 50.69 -35.33 -10.87
N PRO A 536 50.56 -34.02 -10.54
CA PRO A 536 49.42 -33.20 -10.08
C PRO A 536 49.25 -31.84 -10.81
N GLU A 537 48.05 -31.23 -10.76
CA GLU A 537 47.95 -29.75 -10.71
C GLU A 537 46.72 -29.27 -9.89
N LYS A 538 46.70 -27.99 -9.51
CA LYS A 538 45.90 -27.43 -8.39
C LYS A 538 44.36 -27.50 -8.56
N PRO A 539 43.59 -27.74 -7.48
CA PRO A 539 42.13 -27.75 -7.54
C PRO A 539 41.53 -26.34 -7.66
N ARG A 540 40.63 -26.14 -8.65
CA ARG A 540 39.68 -25.02 -8.66
C ARG A 540 38.59 -25.24 -7.60
N GLN A 541 38.19 -24.15 -6.95
CA GLN A 541 37.21 -24.13 -5.87
C GLN A 541 35.83 -24.62 -6.33
N SER A 542 35.17 -25.43 -5.50
CA SER A 542 33.78 -25.84 -5.67
C SER A 542 32.81 -24.70 -5.36
N GLU A 543 31.73 -24.59 -6.14
CA GLU A 543 30.66 -23.62 -5.87
C GLU A 543 29.97 -23.87 -4.50
N PRO A 544 29.54 -22.82 -3.79
CA PRO A 544 28.93 -22.97 -2.47
C PRO A 544 27.52 -23.58 -2.54
N ILE A 545 27.24 -24.50 -1.61
CA ILE A 545 25.95 -25.16 -1.44
C ILE A 545 24.83 -24.12 -1.20
N LYS A 546 23.83 -24.09 -2.09
CA LYS A 546 22.66 -23.20 -1.96
C LYS A 546 21.81 -23.56 -0.74
N GLN A 547 21.92 -22.77 0.34
CA GLN A 547 21.08 -22.89 1.54
C GLN A 547 19.59 -22.68 1.21
N MET A 548 18.72 -23.60 1.66
CA MET A 548 17.29 -23.56 1.41
C MET A 548 16.51 -22.82 2.51
N ASN A 549 15.73 -21.81 2.14
CA ASN A 549 14.82 -21.11 3.04
C ASN A 549 13.52 -21.90 3.22
N THR A 550 13.23 -22.32 4.46
CA THR A 550 12.06 -23.17 4.82
C THR A 550 10.90 -22.39 5.42
N HIS A 551 10.95 -21.05 5.43
CA HIS A 551 10.00 -20.18 6.13
C HIS A 551 9.22 -19.24 5.20
N THR A 552 9.76 -18.96 4.01
CA THR A 552 9.11 -18.13 3.00
C THR A 552 9.11 -18.73 1.59
N GLU A 553 9.73 -19.90 1.43
CA GLU A 553 9.98 -20.55 0.13
C GLU A 553 9.72 -22.06 0.23
N LYS A 554 9.55 -22.73 -0.91
CA LYS A 554 9.59 -24.19 -1.04
C LYS A 554 10.44 -24.54 -2.26
N ASN A 555 11.45 -25.38 -2.06
CA ASN A 555 12.43 -25.78 -3.09
C ASN A 555 13.08 -24.56 -3.80
N GLY A 556 13.44 -23.52 -3.04
CA GLY A 556 14.05 -22.29 -3.55
C GLY A 556 13.08 -21.25 -4.13
N ASN A 557 11.78 -21.56 -4.19
CA ASN A 557 10.78 -20.70 -4.85
C ASN A 557 9.95 -19.92 -3.82
N PRO A 558 9.84 -18.59 -3.93
CA PRO A 558 9.00 -17.78 -3.04
C PRO A 558 7.54 -18.26 -3.05
N LEU A 559 7.01 -18.60 -1.88
CA LEU A 559 5.61 -19.04 -1.75
C LEU A 559 4.60 -17.89 -1.93
N THR A 560 5.07 -16.64 -2.01
CA THR A 560 4.31 -15.44 -2.39
C THR A 560 5.25 -14.45 -3.09
N MET A 561 4.71 -13.55 -3.92
CA MET A 561 5.47 -12.44 -4.53
C MET A 561 6.15 -11.55 -3.47
N VAL A 562 7.37 -11.09 -3.75
CA VAL A 562 8.18 -10.21 -2.88
C VAL A 562 8.88 -9.15 -3.73
N GLY A 563 8.57 -7.87 -3.53
CA GLY A 563 9.32 -6.73 -4.09
C GLY A 563 9.47 -6.70 -5.62
N GLU A 564 10.42 -5.90 -6.10
CA GLU A 564 10.80 -5.79 -7.52
C GLU A 564 12.04 -6.64 -7.83
N GLU A 565 11.90 -7.97 -7.78
CA GLU A 565 12.87 -8.89 -8.37
C GLU A 565 12.21 -9.69 -9.51
N ARG A 566 12.80 -9.65 -10.71
CA ARG A 566 12.43 -10.50 -11.86
C ARG A 566 13.44 -11.63 -11.99
N LYS A 567 12.95 -12.77 -12.52
CA LYS A 567 13.67 -14.03 -12.89
C LYS A 567 13.87 -15.01 -11.70
N SER A 568 13.64 -16.32 -11.84
CA SER A 568 13.05 -17.08 -12.97
C SER A 568 12.66 -18.54 -12.58
N GLU A 569 12.29 -19.33 -13.61
CA GLU A 569 12.38 -20.79 -13.75
C GLU A 569 11.30 -21.72 -13.15
N ALA A 570 10.83 -21.55 -11.92
CA ALA A 570 10.01 -22.61 -11.29
C ALA A 570 8.48 -22.52 -11.50
N ASP A 571 7.97 -21.44 -12.11
CA ASP A 571 6.53 -21.25 -12.38
C ASP A 571 6.00 -22.14 -13.54
N LYS A 572 6.86 -22.98 -14.13
CA LYS A 572 6.58 -23.73 -15.38
C LYS A 572 5.56 -24.88 -15.24
N THR A 573 5.16 -25.31 -14.04
CA THR A 573 4.53 -26.64 -13.87
C THR A 573 3.14 -26.70 -13.20
N GLN A 574 2.49 -25.57 -12.87
CA GLN A 574 1.15 -25.65 -12.24
C GLN A 574 0.08 -24.63 -12.70
N ARG A 575 0.33 -23.85 -13.76
CA ARG A 575 -0.72 -23.11 -14.51
C ARG A 575 -0.40 -23.13 -16.00
N LYS A 576 -0.99 -24.06 -16.77
CA LYS A 576 -0.83 -24.08 -18.22
C LYS A 576 -1.52 -22.86 -18.86
N GLY A 577 -0.74 -21.84 -19.23
CA GLY A 577 -1.07 -20.85 -20.25
C GLY A 577 -1.22 -19.39 -19.81
N LEU A 578 -1.88 -19.10 -18.69
CA LEU A 578 -2.33 -17.73 -18.36
C LEU A 578 -1.30 -16.92 -17.55
N LEU A 579 -1.00 -15.69 -17.99
CA LEU A 579 -0.18 -14.70 -17.26
C LEU A 579 -1.12 -13.69 -16.53
N PRO A 580 -0.78 -13.21 -15.32
CA PRO A 580 -1.62 -12.26 -14.59
C PRO A 580 -1.86 -10.96 -15.37
N SER A 581 -2.98 -10.28 -15.11
CA SER A 581 -3.22 -8.93 -15.66
C SER A 581 -2.25 -7.89 -15.07
N GLY A 582 -1.81 -6.93 -15.91
CA GLY A 582 -0.77 -5.95 -15.58
C GLY A 582 -0.28 -5.17 -16.80
N VAL A 583 0.66 -4.24 -16.56
CA VAL A 583 1.08 -3.23 -17.57
C VAL A 583 1.88 -3.83 -18.73
N GLU A 584 2.48 -4.99 -18.56
CA GLU A 584 3.15 -5.77 -19.61
C GLU A 584 2.23 -6.08 -20.80
N TRP A 585 0.92 -6.26 -20.56
CA TRP A 585 -0.07 -6.48 -21.62
C TRP A 585 -0.31 -5.26 -22.52
N VAL A 586 0.04 -4.05 -22.08
CA VAL A 586 -0.20 -2.79 -22.83
C VAL A 586 0.57 -2.76 -24.15
N LYS A 587 1.74 -3.42 -24.20
CA LYS A 587 2.62 -3.48 -25.37
C LYS A 587 2.42 -4.72 -26.24
N LYS A 588 1.73 -5.77 -25.75
CA LYS A 588 1.68 -7.08 -26.45
C LYS A 588 0.91 -7.04 -27.77
N PHE A 589 -0.18 -6.26 -27.83
CA PHE A 589 -0.96 -6.06 -29.06
C PHE A 589 -0.99 -4.56 -29.36
N PRO A 590 -0.05 -4.02 -30.16
CA PRO A 590 -0.03 -2.60 -30.53
C PRO A 590 -1.19 -2.25 -31.47
N ASN A 591 -1.45 -0.95 -31.67
CA ASN A 591 -2.25 -0.51 -32.83
C ASN A 591 -1.38 -0.65 -34.08
N ASP A 592 -2.01 -0.84 -35.23
CA ASP A 592 -1.42 -0.46 -36.52
C ASP A 592 -1.98 0.94 -36.85
N ASN A 593 -1.07 1.92 -36.93
CA ASN A 593 -1.42 3.32 -37.18
C ASN A 593 -1.27 3.73 -38.65
N SER A 594 -0.98 2.78 -39.55
CA SER A 594 -0.91 3.04 -40.99
C SER A 594 -2.31 3.23 -41.59
N ILE A 595 -2.47 4.24 -42.46
CA ILE A 595 -3.67 4.40 -43.30
C ILE A 595 -3.86 3.16 -44.19
N GLU A 596 -2.77 2.49 -44.59
CA GLU A 596 -2.84 1.28 -45.41
C GLU A 596 -3.56 0.12 -44.72
N ALA A 597 -3.65 0.15 -43.39
CA ALA A 597 -4.36 -0.83 -42.57
C ALA A 597 -5.89 -0.73 -42.67
N LEU A 598 -6.44 0.32 -43.28
CA LEU A 598 -7.88 0.49 -43.50
C LEU A 598 -8.38 -0.45 -44.61
N ARG A 599 -9.71 -0.68 -44.62
CA ARG A 599 -10.41 -1.36 -45.71
C ARG A 599 -11.14 -0.37 -46.60
N ASP A 600 -11.21 -0.69 -47.88
CA ASP A 600 -12.05 0.03 -48.83
C ASP A 600 -13.56 -0.23 -48.59
N PRO A 601 -14.44 0.69 -48.98
CA PRO A 601 -14.15 1.98 -49.61
C PRO A 601 -13.63 3.06 -48.65
N PHE A 602 -13.68 2.83 -47.32
CA PHE A 602 -13.30 3.86 -46.33
C PHE A 602 -11.85 4.31 -46.43
N LYS A 603 -10.92 3.40 -46.79
CA LYS A 603 -9.51 3.71 -47.05
C LYS A 603 -9.34 4.74 -48.18
N SER A 604 -9.88 4.47 -49.37
CA SER A 604 -9.82 5.39 -50.51
C SER A 604 -10.52 6.72 -50.22
N ASN A 605 -11.69 6.68 -49.59
CA ASN A 605 -12.44 7.86 -49.15
C ASN A 605 -11.64 8.74 -48.18
N LEU A 606 -10.98 8.13 -47.19
CA LEU A 606 -10.11 8.85 -46.26
C LEU A 606 -8.89 9.44 -46.96
N LYS A 607 -8.26 8.73 -47.90
CA LYS A 607 -7.13 9.28 -48.67
C LYS A 607 -7.54 10.54 -49.44
N ALA A 608 -8.71 10.54 -50.07
CA ALA A 608 -9.23 11.73 -50.77
C ALA A 608 -9.48 12.90 -49.80
N PHE A 609 -10.09 12.66 -48.64
CA PHE A 609 -10.30 13.70 -47.62
C PHE A 609 -8.98 14.24 -47.04
N LEU A 610 -8.00 13.36 -46.76
CA LEU A 610 -6.67 13.76 -46.28
C LEU A 610 -5.88 14.55 -47.34
N ALA A 611 -6.08 14.27 -48.63
CA ALA A 611 -5.49 15.06 -49.71
C ALA A 611 -6.07 16.49 -49.73
N ALA A 612 -7.39 16.64 -49.64
CA ALA A 612 -8.05 17.96 -49.58
C ALA A 612 -7.64 18.76 -48.32
N LEU A 613 -7.48 18.09 -47.18
CA LEU A 613 -6.94 18.69 -45.94
C LEU A 613 -5.50 19.17 -46.14
N LYS A 614 -4.64 18.35 -46.78
CA LYS A 614 -3.24 18.71 -47.07
C LYS A 614 -3.13 19.89 -48.03
N GLU A 615 -3.94 19.90 -49.10
CA GLU A 615 -4.01 21.01 -50.07
C GLU A 615 -4.42 22.32 -49.39
N ALA A 616 -5.37 22.27 -48.45
CA ALA A 616 -5.79 23.41 -47.64
C ALA A 616 -4.77 23.85 -46.55
N GLY A 617 -3.63 23.17 -46.44
CA GLY A 617 -2.63 23.43 -45.39
C GLY A 617 -3.13 23.08 -43.97
N VAL A 618 -3.99 22.08 -43.84
CA VAL A 618 -4.39 21.48 -42.54
C VAL A 618 -3.48 20.28 -42.25
N SER A 619 -2.73 20.35 -41.15
CA SER A 619 -1.90 19.24 -40.68
C SER A 619 -2.73 18.22 -39.90
N VAL A 620 -2.46 16.92 -40.12
CA VAL A 620 -3.22 15.81 -39.51
C VAL A 620 -2.31 14.96 -38.64
N HIS A 621 -2.69 14.74 -37.39
CA HIS A 621 -1.98 13.84 -36.45
C HIS A 621 -2.82 12.61 -36.14
N ILE A 622 -2.30 11.43 -36.47
CA ILE A 622 -2.99 10.13 -36.37
C ILE A 622 -2.64 9.46 -35.03
N ASN A 623 -3.64 9.20 -34.20
CA ASN A 623 -3.48 8.57 -32.89
C ASN A 623 -3.69 7.04 -32.96
N ALA A 624 -4.70 6.59 -33.73
CA ALA A 624 -5.01 5.17 -33.93
C ALA A 624 -5.72 4.93 -35.28
N VAL A 625 -5.41 3.84 -35.97
CA VAL A 625 -6.12 3.40 -37.18
C VAL A 625 -6.75 2.01 -36.94
N TYR A 626 -6.02 0.93 -37.19
CA TYR A 626 -6.47 -0.43 -36.88
C TYR A 626 -6.12 -0.79 -35.44
N ARG A 627 -7.14 -1.17 -34.67
CA ARG A 627 -7.01 -1.65 -33.29
C ARG A 627 -7.29 -3.15 -33.28
N PRO A 628 -6.31 -4.02 -33.02
CA PRO A 628 -6.55 -5.45 -32.91
C PRO A 628 -7.66 -5.78 -31.88
N PRO A 629 -8.51 -6.79 -32.14
CA PRO A 629 -9.53 -7.20 -31.19
C PRO A 629 -8.96 -7.57 -29.82
N GLN A 630 -7.77 -8.19 -29.76
CA GLN A 630 -7.04 -8.49 -28.52
C GLN A 630 -6.75 -7.23 -27.70
N ARG A 631 -6.27 -6.16 -28.35
CA ARG A 631 -6.01 -4.87 -27.70
C ARG A 631 -7.30 -4.25 -27.15
N SER A 632 -8.39 -4.37 -27.92
CA SER A 632 -9.71 -3.85 -27.54
C SER A 632 -10.30 -4.62 -26.36
N TYR A 633 -10.13 -5.94 -26.34
CA TYR A 633 -10.47 -6.81 -25.21
C TYR A 633 -9.73 -6.38 -23.93
N LEU A 634 -8.41 -6.18 -24.01
CA LEU A 634 -7.59 -5.70 -22.89
C LEU A 634 -8.01 -4.32 -22.40
N MET A 635 -8.20 -3.35 -23.31
CA MET A 635 -8.66 -2.00 -22.95
C MET A 635 -10.06 -2.01 -22.32
N TYR A 636 -11.00 -2.79 -22.88
CA TYR A 636 -12.38 -2.87 -22.40
C TYR A 636 -12.45 -3.46 -20.99
N TYR A 637 -11.81 -4.60 -20.78
CA TYR A 637 -11.89 -5.29 -19.48
C TYR A 637 -11.00 -4.66 -18.41
N ALA A 638 -9.88 -4.02 -18.77
CA ALA A 638 -9.15 -3.16 -17.85
C ALA A 638 -10.03 -1.99 -17.36
N ASN A 639 -10.76 -1.31 -18.25
CA ASN A 639 -11.67 -0.24 -17.85
C ASN A 639 -12.87 -0.77 -17.02
N PHE A 640 -13.47 -1.91 -17.40
CA PHE A 640 -14.56 -2.56 -16.65
C PHE A 640 -14.14 -2.92 -15.22
N ILE A 641 -13.00 -3.60 -15.04
CA ILE A 641 -12.50 -4.00 -13.72
C ILE A 641 -12.07 -2.77 -12.90
N ALA A 642 -11.42 -1.78 -13.52
CA ALA A 642 -11.06 -0.52 -12.85
C ALA A 642 -12.30 0.25 -12.37
N ALA A 643 -13.41 0.21 -13.12
CA ALA A 643 -14.72 0.73 -12.73
C ALA A 643 -15.46 -0.14 -11.70
N GLY A 644 -14.82 -1.15 -11.12
CA GLY A 644 -15.36 -2.00 -10.06
C GLY A 644 -15.93 -3.35 -10.53
N GLY A 645 -15.99 -3.60 -11.84
CA GLY A 645 -16.47 -4.86 -12.42
C GLY A 645 -15.75 -6.10 -11.87
N ASN A 646 -16.45 -7.24 -11.85
CA ASN A 646 -15.93 -8.49 -11.29
C ASN A 646 -14.94 -9.16 -12.28
N PRO A 647 -13.66 -9.37 -11.92
CA PRO A 647 -12.72 -10.05 -12.80
C PRO A 647 -13.12 -11.48 -13.18
N ASN A 648 -13.88 -12.17 -12.32
CA ASN A 648 -14.32 -13.54 -12.57
C ASN A 648 -15.43 -13.63 -13.63
N THR A 649 -16.10 -12.53 -13.97
CA THR A 649 -17.13 -12.49 -15.02
C THR A 649 -16.56 -12.05 -16.36
N VAL A 650 -15.24 -11.92 -16.50
CA VAL A 650 -14.61 -11.59 -17.78
C VAL A 650 -14.47 -12.89 -18.59
N PRO A 651 -15.14 -13.01 -19.76
CA PRO A 651 -15.02 -14.19 -20.60
C PRO A 651 -13.62 -14.25 -21.23
N SER A 652 -13.10 -15.46 -21.48
CA SER A 652 -11.85 -15.63 -22.25
C SER A 652 -11.98 -15.01 -23.65
N PHE A 653 -10.88 -14.48 -24.18
CA PHE A 653 -10.86 -13.92 -25.53
C PHE A 653 -11.21 -14.97 -26.61
N LYS A 654 -10.87 -16.24 -26.41
CA LYS A 654 -11.29 -17.34 -27.30
C LYS A 654 -12.78 -17.69 -27.29
N SER A 655 -13.57 -17.16 -26.35
CA SER A 655 -15.03 -17.38 -26.33
C SER A 655 -15.79 -16.53 -27.36
N TYR A 656 -15.15 -15.51 -27.96
CA TYR A 656 -15.73 -14.76 -29.07
C TYR A 656 -15.66 -15.60 -30.34
N LYS A 657 -16.77 -15.73 -31.08
CA LYS A 657 -16.85 -16.58 -32.30
C LYS A 657 -15.81 -16.15 -33.34
N GLU A 658 -15.59 -14.85 -33.45
CA GLU A 658 -14.64 -14.17 -34.33
C GLU A 658 -13.17 -14.37 -33.92
N ALA A 659 -12.90 -14.94 -32.74
CA ALA A 659 -11.55 -15.19 -32.22
C ALA A 659 -11.02 -16.60 -32.52
N LYS A 660 -11.79 -17.48 -33.19
CA LYS A 660 -11.42 -18.88 -33.46
C LYS A 660 -9.98 -19.04 -33.97
N ASN A 661 -9.59 -18.22 -34.94
CA ASN A 661 -8.27 -18.27 -35.59
C ASN A 661 -7.28 -17.17 -35.12
N ALA A 662 -7.66 -16.32 -34.15
CA ALA A 662 -6.82 -15.23 -33.65
C ALA A 662 -5.80 -15.71 -32.59
N GLU A 663 -4.68 -15.00 -32.36
CA GLU A 663 -3.84 -15.25 -31.17
C GLU A 663 -4.66 -15.01 -29.90
N ASP A 664 -4.57 -15.93 -28.92
CA ASP A 664 -5.30 -15.81 -27.66
C ASP A 664 -4.70 -14.76 -26.72
N VAL A 665 -5.57 -14.10 -25.95
CA VAL A 665 -5.18 -13.24 -24.84
C VAL A 665 -5.21 -14.08 -23.57
N ASN A 666 -4.13 -14.83 -23.36
CA ASN A 666 -3.89 -15.68 -22.20
C ASN A 666 -3.69 -14.89 -20.89
N ILE A 667 -4.66 -14.04 -20.53
CA ILE A 667 -4.61 -13.14 -19.37
C ILE A 667 -5.48 -13.69 -18.23
N ASP A 668 -4.87 -13.81 -17.05
CA ASP A 668 -5.56 -14.03 -15.79
C ASP A 668 -5.98 -12.67 -15.21
N TRP A 669 -7.20 -12.26 -15.55
CA TRP A 669 -7.84 -11.06 -15.00
C TRP A 669 -8.02 -11.12 -13.49
N THR A 670 -8.07 -12.31 -12.88
CA THR A 670 -8.26 -12.46 -11.42
C THR A 670 -6.95 -12.27 -10.64
N CYS A 671 -5.80 -12.31 -11.31
CA CYS A 671 -4.46 -12.35 -10.71
C CYS A 671 -4.35 -13.46 -9.64
N GLY A 672 -4.74 -14.69 -10.00
CA GLY A 672 -4.78 -15.85 -9.10
C GLY A 672 -5.84 -15.75 -8.01
N GLY A 673 -7.00 -15.18 -8.32
CA GLY A 673 -8.08 -14.90 -7.36
C GLY A 673 -7.89 -13.63 -6.52
N ASN A 674 -6.76 -12.92 -6.65
CA ASN A 674 -6.51 -11.68 -5.92
C ASN A 674 -7.22 -10.48 -6.57
N ILE A 675 -8.53 -10.34 -6.30
CA ILE A 675 -9.39 -9.28 -6.84
C ILE A 675 -8.90 -7.86 -6.53
N ARG A 676 -8.17 -7.65 -5.43
CA ARG A 676 -7.57 -6.35 -5.10
C ARG A 676 -6.40 -6.03 -6.04
N LEU A 677 -5.54 -7.01 -6.30
CA LEU A 677 -4.44 -6.89 -7.27
C LEU A 677 -4.96 -6.73 -8.69
N ALA A 678 -5.97 -7.52 -9.08
CA ALA A 678 -6.67 -7.40 -10.36
C ALA A 678 -7.19 -5.97 -10.59
N ARG A 679 -7.89 -5.38 -9.62
CA ARG A 679 -8.36 -3.98 -9.72
C ARG A 679 -7.22 -2.97 -9.80
N ALA A 680 -6.16 -3.14 -9.00
CA ALA A 680 -5.00 -2.25 -9.05
C ALA A 680 -4.25 -2.33 -10.40
N ASN A 681 -4.11 -3.54 -10.96
CA ASN A 681 -3.43 -3.76 -12.24
C ASN A 681 -4.29 -3.31 -13.42
N ALA A 682 -5.61 -3.57 -13.39
CA ALA A 682 -6.57 -3.03 -14.35
C ALA A 682 -6.56 -1.48 -14.39
N GLN A 683 -6.48 -0.81 -13.23
CA GLN A 683 -6.35 0.64 -13.17
C GLN A 683 -5.02 1.13 -13.78
N LYS A 684 -3.90 0.44 -13.52
CA LYS A 684 -2.60 0.78 -14.15
C LYS A 684 -2.67 0.58 -15.67
N MET A 685 -3.26 -0.50 -16.15
CA MET A 685 -3.51 -0.74 -17.58
C MET A 685 -4.38 0.36 -18.18
N LYS A 686 -5.49 0.73 -17.53
CA LYS A 686 -6.38 1.83 -17.96
C LYS A 686 -5.61 3.14 -18.16
N ASN A 687 -4.75 3.49 -17.21
CA ASN A 687 -3.91 4.69 -17.27
C ASN A 687 -2.88 4.58 -18.40
N ALA A 688 -2.19 3.45 -18.53
CA ALA A 688 -1.16 3.22 -19.54
C ALA A 688 -1.71 3.13 -20.99
N TYR A 689 -2.99 2.76 -21.15
CA TYR A 689 -3.71 2.85 -22.43
C TYR A 689 -4.26 4.25 -22.73
N GLY A 690 -4.17 5.21 -21.81
CA GLY A 690 -4.66 6.59 -22.00
C GLY A 690 -6.19 6.71 -22.09
N ILE A 691 -6.94 5.77 -21.50
CA ILE A 691 -8.40 5.66 -21.72
C ILE A 691 -9.19 6.82 -21.10
N GLY A 692 -8.77 7.34 -19.93
CA GLY A 692 -9.49 8.41 -19.23
C GLY A 692 -10.95 8.04 -18.93
N ASP A 693 -11.87 8.95 -19.24
CA ASP A 693 -13.32 8.75 -19.13
C ASP A 693 -13.98 8.32 -20.46
N ASN A 694 -13.18 8.09 -21.51
CA ASN A 694 -13.69 7.76 -22.83
C ASN A 694 -14.35 6.37 -22.86
N PRO A 695 -15.45 6.18 -23.61
CA PRO A 695 -16.07 4.87 -23.77
C PRO A 695 -15.15 3.94 -24.58
N VAL A 696 -14.88 2.74 -24.06
CA VAL A 696 -14.16 1.70 -24.81
C VAL A 696 -15.18 0.77 -25.46
N GLY A 697 -15.06 0.55 -26.77
CA GLY A 697 -15.84 -0.47 -27.48
C GLY A 697 -15.47 -1.89 -27.04
N ARG A 698 -16.46 -2.78 -26.97
CA ARG A 698 -16.20 -4.23 -26.83
C ARG A 698 -15.37 -4.73 -28.02
N PRO A 699 -14.51 -5.75 -27.84
CA PRO A 699 -13.77 -6.35 -28.97
C PRO A 699 -14.74 -6.80 -30.07
N TYR A 700 -14.28 -6.72 -31.32
CA TYR A 700 -15.02 -6.96 -32.57
C TYR A 700 -16.17 -5.97 -32.86
N ARG A 701 -16.61 -5.16 -31.90
CA ARG A 701 -17.75 -4.22 -32.08
C ARG A 701 -17.34 -2.80 -32.43
N SER A 702 -16.06 -2.42 -32.32
CA SER A 702 -15.56 -1.10 -32.72
C SER A 702 -15.19 -1.06 -34.20
N ASN A 703 -15.46 0.06 -34.89
CA ASN A 703 -15.05 0.23 -36.29
C ASN A 703 -13.52 0.27 -36.49
N HIS A 704 -12.72 0.53 -35.43
CA HIS A 704 -11.27 0.29 -35.45
C HIS A 704 -10.89 -1.19 -35.56
N ASN A 705 -11.72 -2.12 -35.07
CA ASN A 705 -11.51 -3.55 -35.27
C ASN A 705 -11.84 -3.95 -36.71
N LYS A 706 -12.82 -3.27 -37.32
CA LYS A 706 -13.27 -3.51 -38.70
C LYS A 706 -12.40 -2.85 -39.77
N ARG A 707 -11.36 -2.10 -39.38
CA ARG A 707 -10.49 -1.31 -40.27
C ARG A 707 -11.27 -0.21 -41.03
N GLN A 708 -12.23 0.41 -40.35
CA GLN A 708 -13.17 1.40 -40.89
C GLN A 708 -13.24 2.69 -40.03
N ALA A 709 -12.21 2.96 -39.22
CA ALA A 709 -12.13 4.15 -38.37
C ALA A 709 -10.69 4.64 -38.15
N ILE A 710 -10.56 5.92 -37.83
CA ILE A 710 -9.32 6.61 -37.51
C ILE A 710 -9.56 7.63 -36.38
N ASP A 711 -8.69 7.61 -35.37
CA ASP A 711 -8.64 8.62 -34.32
C ASP A 711 -7.58 9.66 -34.73
N MET A 712 -7.98 10.84 -35.20
CA MET A 712 -7.07 11.89 -35.69
C MET A 712 -7.39 13.30 -35.15
N LYS A 713 -6.36 14.14 -35.08
CA LYS A 713 -6.45 15.57 -34.73
C LYS A 713 -6.04 16.43 -35.92
N LEU A 714 -6.72 17.57 -36.09
CA LEU A 714 -6.48 18.53 -37.16
C LEU A 714 -5.83 19.80 -36.58
N PHE A 715 -4.86 20.37 -37.29
CA PHE A 715 -4.10 21.57 -36.92
C PHE A 715 -4.07 22.58 -38.09
N PRO A 716 -4.48 23.87 -37.92
CA PRO A 716 -5.04 24.48 -36.70
C PRO A 716 -6.30 23.74 -36.23
N GLN A 717 -6.74 23.97 -34.99
CA GLN A 717 -7.79 23.14 -34.37
C GLN A 717 -9.05 23.06 -35.27
N TRP A 718 -9.46 21.84 -35.65
CA TRP A 718 -10.53 21.55 -36.62
C TRP A 718 -10.32 22.06 -38.05
N GLY A 719 -9.14 22.59 -38.39
CA GLY A 719 -8.89 23.30 -39.65
C GLY A 719 -9.45 24.72 -39.69
N ILE A 720 -9.86 25.30 -38.55
CA ILE A 720 -10.48 26.63 -38.50
C ILE A 720 -9.55 27.69 -39.11
N GLY A 721 -10.10 28.53 -39.98
CA GLY A 721 -9.37 29.53 -40.76
C GLY A 721 -8.75 29.01 -42.06
N LYS A 722 -8.98 27.74 -42.43
CA LYS A 722 -8.59 27.18 -43.73
C LYS A 722 -9.80 26.99 -44.66
N THR A 723 -9.52 26.92 -45.96
CA THR A 723 -10.52 26.63 -47.00
C THR A 723 -10.25 25.23 -47.55
N VAL A 724 -11.14 24.29 -47.26
CA VAL A 724 -11.01 22.87 -47.64
C VAL A 724 -12.01 22.56 -48.74
N LYS A 725 -11.58 21.88 -49.81
CA LYS A 725 -12.50 21.42 -50.86
C LYS A 725 -13.40 20.29 -50.34
N ASN A 726 -14.66 20.28 -50.78
CA ASN A 726 -15.55 19.13 -50.60
C ASN A 726 -15.32 18.08 -51.70
N ALA A 727 -16.00 16.93 -51.60
CA ALA A 727 -15.84 15.84 -52.56
C ALA A 727 -16.26 16.15 -54.02
N SER A 728 -17.00 17.25 -54.25
CA SER A 728 -17.31 17.77 -55.59
C SER A 728 -16.40 18.94 -56.01
N GLY A 729 -15.29 19.16 -55.31
CA GLY A 729 -14.28 20.18 -55.62
C GLY A 729 -14.61 21.61 -55.16
N GLN A 730 -15.79 21.86 -54.57
CA GLN A 730 -16.19 23.20 -54.14
C GLN A 730 -15.44 23.61 -52.86
N PRO A 731 -14.91 24.84 -52.78
CA PRO A 731 -14.18 25.34 -51.60
C PRO A 731 -15.13 25.66 -50.44
N VAL A 732 -14.82 25.20 -49.23
CA VAL A 732 -15.56 25.47 -48.00
C VAL A 732 -14.64 26.10 -46.95
N VAL A 733 -14.98 27.31 -46.49
CA VAL A 733 -14.25 27.99 -45.41
C VAL A 733 -14.64 27.39 -44.06
N ILE A 734 -13.67 26.85 -43.34
CA ILE A 734 -13.89 26.23 -42.02
C ILE A 734 -13.89 27.32 -40.94
N LYS A 735 -15.07 27.63 -40.39
CA LYS A 735 -15.25 28.61 -39.31
C LYS A 735 -15.43 27.93 -37.94
N SER A 736 -15.84 26.67 -37.95
CA SER A 736 -16.24 25.89 -36.79
C SER A 736 -15.90 24.39 -36.96
N LYS A 737 -16.03 23.64 -35.85
CA LYS A 737 -15.99 22.17 -35.88
C LYS A 737 -17.06 21.57 -36.81
N ARG A 738 -18.22 22.21 -36.96
CA ARG A 738 -19.33 21.64 -37.75
C ARG A 738 -19.01 21.63 -39.24
N ASP A 739 -18.35 22.66 -39.72
CA ASP A 739 -18.06 22.82 -41.16
C ASP A 739 -17.15 21.70 -41.65
N ILE A 740 -16.09 21.35 -40.89
CA ILE A 740 -15.18 20.27 -41.29
C ILE A 740 -15.82 18.88 -41.18
N ILE A 741 -16.83 18.71 -40.31
CA ILE A 741 -17.62 17.47 -40.22
C ILE A 741 -18.50 17.32 -41.47
N GLU A 742 -19.15 18.38 -41.93
CA GLU A 742 -19.94 18.37 -43.16
C GLU A 742 -19.06 18.19 -44.42
N VAL A 743 -17.85 18.78 -44.46
CA VAL A 743 -16.87 18.50 -45.52
C VAL A 743 -16.47 17.01 -45.53
N GLY A 744 -16.05 16.44 -44.38
CA GLY A 744 -15.69 15.01 -44.30
C GLY A 744 -16.82 14.06 -44.69
N LYS A 745 -18.07 14.41 -44.34
CA LYS A 745 -19.29 13.70 -44.73
C LYS A 745 -19.48 13.64 -46.26
N THR A 746 -19.05 14.65 -47.03
CA THR A 746 -19.08 14.57 -48.50
C THR A 746 -18.16 13.47 -49.04
N TYR A 747 -16.98 13.29 -48.44
CA TYR A 747 -16.06 12.18 -48.71
C TYR A 747 -16.50 10.84 -48.08
N LYS A 748 -17.69 10.75 -47.45
CA LYS A 748 -18.15 9.59 -46.66
C LYS A 748 -17.21 9.22 -45.49
N VAL A 749 -16.54 10.24 -44.92
CA VAL A 749 -15.71 10.13 -43.71
C VAL A 749 -16.42 10.86 -42.58
N PHE A 750 -17.16 10.13 -41.75
CA PHE A 750 -18.09 10.72 -40.80
C PHE A 750 -17.45 10.84 -39.41
N HIS A 751 -17.51 12.03 -38.80
CA HIS A 751 -17.06 12.26 -37.43
C HIS A 751 -18.04 11.69 -36.41
N TRP A 752 -17.56 11.34 -35.21
CA TRP A 752 -18.39 10.86 -34.09
C TRP A 752 -19.57 11.78 -33.74
N ASP A 753 -19.36 13.10 -33.77
CA ASP A 753 -20.37 14.12 -33.46
C ASP A 753 -21.20 14.58 -34.69
N ILE A 754 -21.26 13.77 -35.76
CA ILE A 754 -22.20 14.00 -36.87
C ILE A 754 -23.67 13.99 -36.42
N THR A 755 -23.94 13.35 -35.29
CA THR A 755 -25.22 13.43 -34.56
C THR A 755 -24.95 13.76 -33.09
N PRO A 756 -25.88 14.43 -32.37
CA PRO A 756 -25.71 14.70 -30.95
C PRO A 756 -25.63 13.42 -30.12
N LYS A 757 -24.53 13.21 -29.39
CA LYS A 757 -24.32 12.03 -28.54
C LYS A 757 -24.08 12.39 -27.08
N LYS A 758 -24.58 11.53 -26.18
CA LYS A 758 -24.39 11.65 -24.71
C LYS A 758 -22.95 11.44 -24.24
N ARG A 759 -22.05 10.99 -25.12
CA ARG A 759 -20.62 10.77 -24.85
C ARG A 759 -19.79 11.42 -25.96
N ARG A 760 -18.67 12.01 -25.59
CA ARG A 760 -17.75 12.69 -26.52
C ARG A 760 -16.64 11.71 -26.94
N ASP A 761 -16.33 11.69 -28.23
CA ASP A 761 -15.13 11.04 -28.77
C ASP A 761 -14.52 11.94 -29.86
N ASN A 762 -13.94 13.06 -29.42
CA ASN A 762 -13.49 14.14 -30.30
C ASN A 762 -12.49 13.72 -31.41
N PRO A 763 -11.52 12.80 -31.24
CA PRO A 763 -10.63 12.44 -32.35
C PRO A 763 -11.26 11.51 -33.39
N HIS A 764 -12.44 10.95 -33.13
CA HIS A 764 -12.92 9.77 -33.85
C HIS A 764 -13.65 10.08 -35.16
N TRP A 765 -13.20 9.47 -36.26
CA TRP A 765 -13.84 9.47 -37.58
C TRP A 765 -13.98 8.03 -38.10
N SER A 766 -15.11 7.69 -38.70
CA SER A 766 -15.35 6.34 -39.23
C SER A 766 -16.28 6.32 -40.44
N ALA A 767 -16.38 5.15 -41.08
CA ALA A 767 -17.29 4.91 -42.21
C ALA A 767 -18.78 5.03 -41.84
N THR A 768 -19.13 5.21 -40.55
CA THR A 768 -20.52 5.30 -40.07
C THR A 768 -20.74 6.35 -38.97
N GLY A 769 -19.70 7.12 -38.60
CA GLY A 769 -19.76 8.09 -37.49
C GLY A 769 -19.93 7.46 -36.11
N ASN A 770 -19.64 6.16 -35.96
CA ASN A 770 -19.73 5.35 -34.74
C ASN A 770 -18.49 4.46 -34.54
#